data_AF-A0AAN7CBX6-F1
#
_entry.id   AF-A0AAN7CBX6-F1
#
_cell.length_a   1.000
_cell.length_b   1.000
_cell.length_c   1.000
_cell.angle_alpha   90.00
_cell.angle_beta   90.00
_cell.angle_gamma   90.00
#
_symmetry.space_group_name_H-M   'P 1'
#
loop_
_entity.id
_entity.type
_entity.pdbx_description
1 polymer ?
#
loop_
_entity_poly.entity_id
_entity_poly.type
_entity_poly.pdbx_seq_one_letter_code
_entity_poly.pdbx_strand_id
1 'polypeptide(L)'
;MASRPLPTITLNSREEQLKTLLLEAAKSIDDHDFGTDQPPRRDRLVLRWAGGWVRDKLLGITSHDIDTAINAMTGEAFVDRLRDYCDVPAHRERHALQPEDVGRLHTVPRNPDRSKHLATSTIRLCGLDVDFVNLRKETYTADSRNPVVEFGTAEEDALRRDASVNALFYNLHTGEVEDFVGGLEDLERGLIRTPMEPLQTFLDDPLRVLRLVRFASRLGFRIDEEAERVMADERVLGNLRVKISRERIGVELEKMLKGKRPVESLRLIDRLGLYHAVFTNPEREDMPQPDTATWRVAYETLEQLEATKTPGSIYDLLATSEEARYYAWSLATLTPWEHLPDDPPLKPGKPALPLPMQAAREGFKAPNKLCDIITAAHRHRPAILELKDVVRDRRESMNERDRFGMTIRDWDSRGGNWRLQVLYAILVDVEIRVGAGSKGGGGTLESVLAEWQQFLDHLVELDVMNAPSIKRLVDGKILSKELGVKPGTWMGAALNVALAWQFRNPGAQDPAGAVEEELGMVRTELLAVLICLQCEDRIRVTSTDEDRDAVQELARNIAKAIAPAVSQDEGADRDDAVPAGRLIAVPVFNETLSKASKQLILHCMSVYSLGISALEALVKQAHAVQLDDEVLVTLLFFTDDTRRWVNPDARKGANRILEQHFNAASPTKEQVITEVVLQRYLRPVFSRSKPASITASGRKAEYTDGTANRGESIPDDTALTKPWKYTDFRAIPAVAWAVREADSQLIATNWPLFIPVLLTLVDDSTTPIRRQGLLILTDFLSKFPDKTLHDTGLAKVFEDAVFPTLAFLPSLTPEAESVQLLGPAYRALLSLANKQPPVGKDGVRGEPKNSLLDRLLREGVFTGYFHAKDHVHIVKVLCQQTVAILNEMGIHAVKHLKDLIPMLSSIMTDPFAPVAPATLFAAIKALQAVLADCWPRIPASPWQDEIINALVLCWLHLVEHDRSSAKESEKATYSLIEQELITSAKALSIVLKTAEEGAIDLSAHVAPLVEKEPRLGGLFSPSD
;
A
#
# COMPACT_ATOMS: atom_id res chain seq x y z
N MET A 1 -57.92 30.09 -31.68
CA MET A 1 -57.89 29.38 -30.38
C MET A 1 -58.31 30.38 -29.32
N ALA A 2 -59.25 30.02 -28.44
CA ALA A 2 -59.79 30.94 -27.44
C ALA A 2 -58.67 31.45 -26.52
N SER A 3 -58.59 32.76 -26.33
CA SER A 3 -57.62 33.43 -25.45
C SER A 3 -57.88 32.98 -24.01
N ARG A 4 -57.12 31.98 -23.55
CA ARG A 4 -57.06 31.56 -22.15
C ARG A 4 -56.63 32.80 -21.34
N PRO A 5 -57.27 33.11 -20.19
CA PRO A 5 -56.81 34.19 -19.34
C PRO A 5 -55.39 33.87 -18.87
N LEU A 6 -54.46 34.81 -19.09
CA LEU A 6 -53.08 34.67 -18.63
C LEU A 6 -53.06 34.53 -17.10
N PRO A 7 -52.21 33.66 -16.55
CA PRO A 7 -52.13 33.46 -15.11
C PRO A 7 -51.67 34.75 -14.42
N THR A 8 -52.43 35.21 -13.43
CA THR A 8 -52.08 36.40 -12.64
C THR A 8 -51.13 36.01 -11.50
N ILE A 9 -49.96 36.65 -11.43
CA ILE A 9 -49.02 36.49 -10.31
C ILE A 9 -49.32 37.54 -9.25
N THR A 10 -49.50 37.10 -8.00
CA THR A 10 -49.63 37.99 -6.84
C THR A 10 -48.26 38.24 -6.21
N LEU A 11 -47.86 39.51 -6.12
CA LEU A 11 -46.61 39.93 -5.48
C LEU A 11 -46.79 40.06 -3.96
N ASN A 12 -45.77 39.70 -3.20
CA ASN A 12 -45.72 40.00 -1.77
C ASN A 12 -45.32 41.47 -1.53
N SER A 13 -45.40 41.94 -0.28
CA SER A 13 -45.10 43.34 0.06
C SER A 13 -43.69 43.80 -0.34
N ARG A 14 -42.68 42.94 -0.18
CA ARG A 14 -41.28 43.24 -0.55
C ARG A 14 -41.08 43.25 -2.06
N GLU A 15 -41.74 42.33 -2.78
CA GLU A 15 -41.71 42.27 -4.24
C GLU A 15 -42.42 43.47 -4.86
N GLU A 16 -43.56 43.91 -4.30
CA GLU A 16 -44.24 45.11 -4.77
C GLU A 16 -43.40 46.37 -4.50
N GLN A 17 -42.73 46.45 -3.35
CA GLN A 17 -41.76 47.51 -3.04
C GLN A 17 -40.61 47.52 -4.05
N LEU A 18 -40.01 46.35 -4.34
CA LEU A 18 -38.93 46.22 -5.32
C LEU A 18 -39.40 46.61 -6.73
N LYS A 19 -40.57 46.13 -7.17
CA LYS A 19 -41.16 46.49 -8.47
C LYS A 19 -41.35 47.99 -8.59
N THR A 20 -41.90 48.63 -7.56
CA THR A 20 -42.14 50.09 -7.56
C THR A 20 -40.83 50.86 -7.67
N LEU A 21 -39.80 50.46 -6.91
CA LEU A 21 -38.46 51.04 -6.99
C LEU A 21 -37.86 50.92 -8.40
N LEU A 22 -37.89 49.71 -8.98
CA LEU A 22 -37.31 49.44 -10.29
C LEU A 22 -38.00 50.22 -11.42
N LEU A 23 -39.33 50.29 -11.40
CA LEU A 23 -40.11 51.02 -12.40
C LEU A 23 -39.89 52.53 -12.33
N GLU A 24 -39.82 53.11 -11.12
CA GLU A 24 -39.54 54.53 -10.96
C GLU A 24 -38.10 54.88 -11.37
N ALA A 25 -37.13 54.03 -11.04
CA ALA A 25 -35.76 54.20 -11.49
C ALA A 25 -35.66 54.12 -13.03
N ALA A 26 -36.30 53.13 -13.65
CA ALA A 26 -36.34 53.02 -15.12
C ALA A 26 -36.98 54.26 -15.77
N LYS A 27 -38.07 54.78 -15.19
CA LYS A 27 -38.71 56.01 -15.67
C LYS A 27 -37.78 57.22 -15.57
N SER A 28 -37.07 57.38 -14.45
CA SER A 28 -36.08 58.46 -14.26
C SER A 28 -34.97 58.39 -15.31
N ILE A 29 -34.49 57.19 -15.63
CA ILE A 29 -33.46 56.96 -16.66
C ILE A 29 -33.98 57.33 -18.06
N ASP A 30 -35.18 56.85 -18.42
CA ASP A 30 -35.82 57.21 -19.69
C ASP A 30 -36.05 58.73 -19.77
N ASP A 31 -36.63 59.37 -18.75
CA ASP A 31 -36.91 60.80 -18.76
C ASP A 31 -35.61 61.64 -18.90
N HIS A 32 -34.50 61.19 -18.32
CA HIS A 32 -33.19 61.82 -18.46
C HIS A 32 -32.59 61.62 -19.88
N ASP A 33 -32.66 60.41 -20.43
CA ASP A 33 -32.03 60.09 -21.72
C ASP A 33 -32.85 60.58 -22.94
N PHE A 34 -34.18 60.74 -22.81
CA PHE A 34 -35.07 61.30 -23.85
C PHE A 34 -35.31 62.83 -23.70
N GLY A 35 -34.84 63.46 -22.62
CA GLY A 35 -35.04 64.87 -22.29
C GLY A 35 -34.02 65.87 -22.88
N THR A 36 -33.08 65.41 -23.71
CA THR A 36 -32.05 66.27 -24.36
C THR A 36 -32.25 66.28 -25.87
N ASP A 37 -31.96 67.40 -26.56
CA ASP A 37 -32.12 67.66 -28.01
C ASP A 37 -31.33 66.73 -28.98
N GLN A 38 -30.98 65.51 -28.55
CA GLN A 38 -30.36 64.48 -29.39
C GLN A 38 -31.41 63.46 -29.88
N PRO A 39 -31.25 62.89 -31.09
CA PRO A 39 -32.18 61.88 -31.59
C PRO A 39 -32.21 60.67 -30.64
N PRO A 40 -33.38 60.06 -30.40
CA PRO A 40 -33.52 58.93 -29.49
C PRO A 40 -32.63 57.78 -29.97
N ARG A 41 -31.58 57.46 -29.23
CA ARG A 41 -30.59 56.45 -29.64
C ARG A 41 -31.00 55.02 -29.27
N ARG A 42 -32.05 54.83 -28.46
CA ARG A 42 -32.45 53.52 -27.90
C ARG A 42 -33.96 53.43 -27.67
N ASP A 43 -34.48 52.20 -27.63
CA ASP A 43 -35.83 51.89 -27.17
C ASP A 43 -36.01 52.22 -25.68
N ARG A 44 -37.24 52.53 -25.27
CA ARG A 44 -37.59 52.72 -23.84
C ARG A 44 -37.26 51.49 -23.00
N LEU A 45 -36.92 51.71 -21.74
CA LEU A 45 -36.61 50.62 -20.81
C LEU A 45 -37.85 49.81 -20.48
N VAL A 46 -37.76 48.50 -20.74
CA VAL A 46 -38.75 47.51 -20.34
C VAL A 46 -38.08 46.49 -19.43
N LEU A 47 -38.51 46.47 -18.18
CA LEU A 47 -38.00 45.55 -17.16
C LEU A 47 -38.90 44.31 -17.03
N ARG A 48 -38.27 43.15 -16.95
CA ARG A 48 -38.93 41.87 -16.74
C ARG A 48 -38.26 41.09 -15.62
N TRP A 49 -39.03 40.38 -14.81
CA TRP A 49 -38.48 39.29 -14.02
C TRP A 49 -38.53 38.00 -14.83
N ALA A 50 -37.42 37.26 -14.89
CA ALA A 50 -37.27 36.15 -15.82
C ALA A 50 -37.03 34.81 -15.14
N GLY A 51 -37.39 33.74 -15.83
CA GLY A 51 -36.97 32.38 -15.56
C GLY A 51 -37.46 31.78 -14.24
N GLY A 52 -36.53 31.38 -13.38
CA GLY A 52 -36.81 30.52 -12.23
C GLY A 52 -37.82 31.12 -11.25
N TRP A 53 -37.77 32.43 -11.04
CA TRP A 53 -38.71 33.13 -10.16
C TRP A 53 -40.15 33.04 -10.69
N VAL A 54 -40.36 33.28 -11.99
CA VAL A 54 -41.69 33.25 -12.62
C VAL A 54 -42.29 31.86 -12.52
N ARG A 55 -41.50 30.83 -12.87
CA ARG A 55 -41.89 29.42 -12.74
C ARG A 55 -42.27 29.06 -11.31
N ASP A 56 -41.39 29.38 -10.35
CA ASP A 56 -41.60 29.00 -8.95
C ASP A 56 -42.84 29.71 -8.38
N LYS A 57 -43.08 30.98 -8.73
CA LYS A 57 -44.32 31.70 -8.36
C LYS A 57 -45.58 31.05 -8.91
N LEU A 58 -45.58 30.65 -10.18
CA LEU A 58 -46.71 29.97 -10.80
C LEU A 58 -46.99 28.59 -10.17
N LEU A 59 -45.97 27.93 -9.62
CA LEU A 59 -46.09 26.68 -8.87
C LEU A 59 -46.40 26.89 -7.37
N GLY A 60 -46.56 28.13 -6.90
CA GLY A 60 -46.77 28.44 -5.49
C GLY A 60 -45.54 28.21 -4.60
N ILE A 61 -44.35 28.14 -5.19
CA ILE A 61 -43.07 27.97 -4.51
C ILE A 61 -42.47 29.36 -4.25
N THR A 62 -41.96 29.59 -3.04
CA THR A 62 -41.26 30.83 -2.69
C THR A 62 -39.87 30.87 -3.32
N SER A 63 -39.58 31.94 -4.07
CA SER A 63 -38.23 32.24 -4.58
C SER A 63 -37.74 33.58 -4.01
N HIS A 64 -36.46 33.63 -3.62
CA HIS A 64 -35.80 34.83 -3.12
C HIS A 64 -34.77 35.42 -4.09
N ASP A 65 -34.37 34.63 -5.09
CA ASP A 65 -33.50 35.04 -6.19
C ASP A 65 -34.36 35.55 -7.36
N ILE A 66 -34.09 36.76 -7.85
CA ILE A 66 -34.83 37.42 -8.92
C ILE A 66 -33.88 37.86 -10.03
N ASP A 67 -34.05 37.30 -11.23
CA ASP A 67 -33.35 37.76 -12.43
C ASP A 67 -34.15 38.88 -13.11
N THR A 68 -33.63 40.11 -13.09
CA THR A 68 -34.21 41.27 -13.78
C THR A 68 -33.61 41.45 -15.17
N ALA A 69 -34.38 41.13 -16.20
CA ALA A 69 -34.00 41.25 -17.61
C ALA A 69 -34.34 42.63 -18.18
N ILE A 70 -33.36 43.24 -18.86
CA ILE A 70 -33.40 44.62 -19.39
C ILE A 70 -33.17 44.61 -20.90
N ASN A 71 -34.00 45.34 -21.66
CA ASN A 71 -33.94 45.35 -23.14
C ASN A 71 -32.86 46.28 -23.73
N ALA A 72 -32.71 47.49 -23.20
CA ALA A 72 -31.98 48.56 -23.90
C ALA A 72 -30.60 48.91 -23.33
N MET A 73 -30.18 48.31 -22.21
CA MET A 73 -28.87 48.57 -21.59
C MET A 73 -28.33 47.36 -20.83
N THR A 74 -27.04 47.42 -20.49
CA THR A 74 -26.39 46.38 -19.67
C THR A 74 -26.87 46.45 -18.22
N GLY A 75 -26.84 45.32 -17.51
CA GLY A 75 -27.19 45.26 -16.09
C GLY A 75 -26.34 46.21 -15.24
N GLU A 76 -25.04 46.30 -15.52
CA GLU A 76 -24.11 47.21 -14.85
C GLU A 76 -24.50 48.69 -15.02
N ALA A 77 -24.79 49.11 -16.26
CA ALA A 77 -25.20 50.50 -16.53
C ALA A 77 -26.53 50.85 -15.84
N PHE A 78 -27.47 49.90 -15.78
CA PHE A 78 -28.71 50.09 -15.05
C PHE A 78 -28.48 50.20 -13.54
N VAL A 79 -27.62 49.34 -12.98
CA VAL A 79 -27.25 49.39 -11.55
C VAL A 79 -26.60 50.71 -11.17
N ASP A 80 -25.70 51.24 -12.00
CA ASP A 80 -25.05 52.53 -11.75
C ASP A 80 -26.08 53.66 -11.70
N ARG A 81 -27.03 53.68 -12.64
CA ARG A 81 -28.12 54.66 -12.67
C ARG A 81 -29.14 54.45 -11.54
N LEU A 82 -29.39 53.19 -11.15
CA LEU A 82 -30.25 52.85 -10.02
C LEU A 82 -29.62 53.35 -8.71
N ARG A 83 -28.29 53.28 -8.58
CA ARG A 83 -27.56 53.88 -7.46
C ARG A 83 -27.72 55.40 -7.44
N ASP A 84 -27.53 56.06 -8.58
CA ASP A 84 -27.72 57.52 -8.68
C ASP A 84 -29.15 57.93 -8.29
N TYR A 85 -30.16 57.14 -8.69
CA TYR A 85 -31.55 57.34 -8.25
C TYR A 85 -31.72 57.15 -6.74
N CYS A 86 -31.14 56.08 -6.19
CA CYS A 86 -31.22 55.79 -4.77
C CYS A 86 -30.40 56.75 -3.90
N ASP A 87 -29.40 57.47 -4.42
CA ASP A 87 -28.58 58.41 -3.65
C ASP A 87 -29.30 59.72 -3.30
N VAL A 88 -30.42 60.02 -3.97
CA VAL A 88 -31.27 61.16 -3.62
C VAL A 88 -32.10 60.84 -2.37
N PRO A 89 -31.98 61.63 -1.27
CA PRO A 89 -32.67 61.33 0.00
C PRO A 89 -34.20 61.22 -0.12
N ALA A 90 -34.81 62.03 -0.98
CA ALA A 90 -36.26 62.00 -1.24
C ALA A 90 -36.73 60.68 -1.86
N HIS A 91 -35.88 60.02 -2.68
CA HIS A 91 -36.20 58.72 -3.28
C HIS A 91 -36.08 57.58 -2.26
N ARG A 92 -35.11 57.65 -1.34
CA ARG A 92 -34.98 56.66 -0.25
C ARG A 92 -36.19 56.65 0.68
N GLU A 93 -36.66 57.83 1.06
CA GLU A 93 -37.83 57.99 1.93
C GLU A 93 -39.12 57.50 1.26
N ARG A 94 -39.30 57.81 -0.04
CA ARG A 94 -40.45 57.37 -0.85
C ARG A 94 -40.56 55.85 -0.97
N HIS A 95 -39.43 55.16 -1.07
CA HIS A 95 -39.38 53.69 -1.18
C HIS A 95 -39.17 52.98 0.16
N ALA A 96 -39.23 53.70 1.28
CA ALA A 96 -39.00 53.17 2.63
C ALA A 96 -37.69 52.36 2.76
N LEU A 97 -36.64 52.76 2.06
CA LEU A 97 -35.35 52.06 2.03
C LEU A 97 -34.58 52.31 3.34
N GLN A 98 -34.29 51.25 4.09
CA GLN A 98 -33.37 51.32 5.23
C GLN A 98 -31.91 51.38 4.77
N PRO A 99 -30.98 51.89 5.61
CA PRO A 99 -29.55 51.86 5.32
C PRO A 99 -29.00 50.45 5.04
N GLU A 100 -29.66 49.40 5.56
CA GLU A 100 -29.31 48.00 5.30
C GLU A 100 -29.95 47.43 4.02
N ASP A 101 -31.03 48.03 3.50
CA ASP A 101 -31.77 47.55 2.30
C ASP A 101 -31.06 47.86 0.99
N VAL A 102 -30.15 48.83 1.03
CA VAL A 102 -29.19 49.15 -0.04
C VAL A 102 -27.82 48.72 0.46
N GLY A 103 -27.58 47.41 0.52
CA GLY A 103 -26.30 46.85 1.00
C GLY A 103 -25.11 47.48 0.25
N ARG A 104 -23.97 47.64 0.93
CA ARG A 104 -22.72 48.26 0.40
C ARG A 104 -22.56 48.01 -1.11
N LEU A 105 -22.92 49.00 -1.93
CA LEU A 105 -22.73 49.04 -3.39
C LEU A 105 -21.24 49.12 -3.80
N HIS A 106 -20.33 48.64 -2.94
CA HIS A 106 -18.93 48.50 -3.25
C HIS A 106 -18.75 47.26 -4.12
N THR A 107 -18.33 47.50 -5.36
CA THR A 107 -17.94 46.55 -6.41
C THR A 107 -17.67 45.15 -5.87
N VAL A 108 -18.61 44.22 -6.07
CA VAL A 108 -18.35 42.80 -5.88
C VAL A 108 -17.20 42.44 -6.82
N PRO A 109 -16.06 41.94 -6.32
CA PRO A 109 -14.94 41.60 -7.18
C PRO A 109 -15.40 40.56 -8.19
N ARG A 110 -14.98 40.71 -9.45
CA ARG A 110 -15.11 39.73 -10.54
C ARG A 110 -15.05 38.32 -9.96
N ASN A 111 -16.18 37.61 -9.90
CA ASN A 111 -16.15 36.20 -9.57
C ASN A 111 -15.79 35.44 -10.88
N PRO A 112 -14.55 34.93 -11.03
CA PRO A 112 -14.08 34.37 -12.30
C PRO A 112 -14.87 33.11 -12.72
N ASP A 113 -15.57 32.49 -11.77
CA ASP A 113 -16.28 31.22 -11.92
C ASP A 113 -17.66 31.36 -12.58
N ARG A 114 -18.26 32.56 -12.55
CA ARG A 114 -19.45 32.89 -13.34
C ARG A 114 -19.02 33.55 -14.64
N SER A 115 -18.59 32.74 -15.61
CA SER A 115 -18.36 33.06 -17.02
C SER A 115 -17.89 34.49 -17.33
N LYS A 116 -16.62 34.65 -17.71
CA LYS A 116 -15.89 35.90 -18.02
C LYS A 116 -16.57 36.91 -19.00
N HIS A 117 -17.76 36.62 -19.52
CA HIS A 117 -18.52 37.41 -20.49
C HIS A 117 -19.98 37.70 -20.08
N LEU A 118 -20.44 37.28 -18.89
CA LEU A 118 -21.75 37.62 -18.36
C LEU A 118 -21.62 38.77 -17.35
N ALA A 119 -21.93 39.98 -17.78
CA ALA A 119 -22.01 41.15 -16.91
C ALA A 119 -23.28 41.06 -16.04
N THR A 120 -23.26 40.20 -15.02
CA THR A 120 -24.33 40.09 -14.03
C THR A 120 -23.92 40.83 -12.76
N SER A 121 -24.73 41.81 -12.35
CA SER A 121 -24.55 42.52 -11.09
C SER A 121 -25.59 42.01 -10.09
N THR A 122 -25.16 41.21 -9.11
CA THR A 122 -26.00 40.74 -8.00
C THR A 122 -26.04 41.78 -6.89
N ILE A 123 -27.24 42.24 -6.51
CA ILE A 123 -27.43 43.24 -5.46
C ILE A 123 -28.56 42.79 -4.54
N ARG A 124 -28.35 42.94 -3.24
CA ARG A 124 -29.41 42.74 -2.26
C ARG A 124 -30.23 44.03 -2.13
N LEU A 125 -31.51 43.99 -2.56
CA LEU A 125 -32.44 45.11 -2.57
C LEU A 125 -33.76 44.70 -1.91
N CYS A 126 -34.29 45.53 -1.00
CA CYS A 126 -35.54 45.26 -0.27
C CYS A 126 -35.54 43.87 0.43
N GLY A 127 -34.36 43.42 0.87
CA GLY A 127 -34.17 42.09 1.48
C GLY A 127 -34.21 40.89 0.51
N LEU A 128 -34.22 41.13 -0.81
CA LEU A 128 -34.22 40.12 -1.89
C LEU A 128 -32.89 40.15 -2.65
N ASP A 129 -32.45 39.02 -3.20
CA ASP A 129 -31.24 38.94 -4.01
C ASP A 129 -31.63 39.10 -5.49
N VAL A 130 -31.14 40.18 -6.12
CA VAL A 130 -31.55 40.61 -7.47
C VAL A 130 -30.36 40.62 -8.42
N ASP A 131 -30.46 39.84 -9.50
CA ASP A 131 -29.47 39.76 -10.58
C ASP A 131 -29.95 40.59 -11.78
N PHE A 132 -29.21 41.62 -12.17
CA PHE A 132 -29.53 42.42 -13.36
C PHE A 132 -28.83 41.86 -14.59
N VAL A 133 -29.61 41.51 -15.62
CA VAL A 133 -29.13 40.92 -16.87
C VAL A 133 -29.72 41.65 -18.08
N ASN A 134 -28.95 41.82 -19.15
CA ASN A 134 -29.51 42.30 -20.41
C ASN A 134 -30.10 41.15 -21.22
N LEU A 135 -31.18 41.42 -21.96
CA LEU A 135 -31.68 40.52 -22.98
C LEU A 135 -30.63 40.35 -24.06
N ARG A 136 -30.42 39.09 -24.45
CA ARG A 136 -29.32 38.78 -25.36
C ARG A 136 -29.66 37.72 -26.37
N LYS A 137 -29.07 37.89 -27.54
CA LYS A 137 -28.96 36.91 -28.60
C LYS A 137 -27.58 36.28 -28.52
N GLU A 138 -27.53 34.96 -28.60
CA GLU A 138 -26.29 34.19 -28.52
C GLU A 138 -26.09 33.46 -29.85
N THR A 139 -24.92 33.66 -30.46
CA THR A 139 -24.50 32.90 -31.64
C THR A 139 -23.35 31.99 -31.25
N TYR A 140 -23.55 30.68 -31.39
CA TYR A 140 -22.56 29.65 -31.10
C TYR A 140 -21.76 29.28 -32.35
N THR A 141 -20.45 29.10 -32.20
CA THR A 141 -19.55 28.61 -33.26
C THR A 141 -19.12 27.18 -32.94
N ALA A 142 -18.91 26.34 -33.95
CA ALA A 142 -18.56 24.92 -33.76
C ALA A 142 -17.35 24.70 -32.81
N ASP A 143 -16.38 25.62 -32.84
CA ASP A 143 -15.09 25.50 -32.15
C ASP A 143 -15.02 26.21 -30.78
N SER A 144 -16.05 26.95 -30.37
CA SER A 144 -16.04 27.70 -29.10
C SER A 144 -17.34 27.52 -28.32
N ARG A 145 -17.20 27.20 -27.02
CA ARG A 145 -18.32 27.16 -26.06
C ARG A 145 -18.87 28.55 -25.74
N ASN A 146 -18.05 29.60 -25.84
CA ASN A 146 -18.49 30.94 -25.49
C ASN A 146 -19.20 31.54 -26.70
N PRO A 147 -20.51 31.82 -26.62
CA PRO A 147 -21.23 32.45 -27.71
C PRO A 147 -20.80 33.91 -27.86
N VAL A 148 -20.96 34.44 -29.07
CA VAL A 148 -20.96 35.89 -29.27
C VAL A 148 -22.30 36.41 -28.76
N VAL A 149 -22.25 37.35 -27.82
CA VAL A 149 -23.41 37.91 -27.11
C VAL A 149 -23.73 39.29 -27.70
N GLU A 150 -24.95 39.43 -28.24
CA GLU A 150 -25.50 40.68 -28.76
C GLU A 150 -26.77 41.06 -28.01
N PHE A 151 -27.20 42.32 -28.06
CA PHE A 151 -28.51 42.72 -27.54
C PHE A 151 -29.62 42.03 -28.35
N GLY A 152 -30.55 41.38 -27.65
CA GLY A 152 -31.64 40.63 -28.28
C GLY A 152 -33.02 40.99 -27.72
N THR A 153 -34.07 40.49 -28.37
CA THR A 153 -35.45 40.63 -27.88
C THR A 153 -35.77 39.63 -26.75
N ALA A 154 -36.91 39.79 -26.09
CA ALA A 154 -37.35 38.84 -25.05
C ALA A 154 -37.60 37.44 -25.64
N GLU A 155 -38.09 37.36 -26.87
CA GLU A 155 -38.28 36.11 -27.62
C GLU A 155 -36.94 35.45 -27.97
N GLU A 156 -35.97 36.22 -28.49
CA GLU A 156 -34.62 35.70 -28.77
C GLU A 156 -33.91 35.21 -27.50
N ASP A 157 -34.11 35.90 -26.37
CA ASP A 157 -33.61 35.47 -25.06
C ASP A 157 -34.33 34.21 -24.55
N ALA A 158 -35.63 34.06 -24.83
CA ALA A 158 -36.43 32.88 -24.49
C ALA A 158 -35.91 31.62 -25.20
N LEU A 159 -35.68 31.72 -26.51
CA LEU A 159 -35.27 30.60 -27.37
C LEU A 159 -33.92 30.02 -27.00
N ARG A 160 -32.98 30.84 -26.52
CA ARG A 160 -31.65 30.39 -26.09
C ARG A 160 -31.63 29.77 -24.69
N ARG A 161 -32.74 29.71 -23.95
CA ARG A 161 -32.75 29.14 -22.57
C ARG A 161 -32.74 27.63 -22.58
N ASP A 162 -32.53 27.05 -21.39
CA ASP A 162 -32.40 25.60 -21.21
C ASP A 162 -33.73 24.86 -21.35
N ALA A 163 -34.77 25.34 -20.68
CA ALA A 163 -36.10 24.75 -20.69
C ALA A 163 -37.19 25.80 -20.92
N SER A 164 -38.28 25.42 -21.59
CA SER A 164 -39.45 26.25 -21.86
C SER A 164 -40.05 26.83 -20.58
N VAL A 165 -40.16 26.02 -19.53
CA VAL A 165 -40.62 26.44 -18.19
C VAL A 165 -39.71 27.47 -17.51
N ASN A 166 -38.45 27.64 -17.96
CA ASN A 166 -37.51 28.66 -17.48
C ASN A 166 -37.36 29.84 -18.45
N ALA A 167 -38.13 29.84 -19.53
CA ALA A 167 -38.16 30.88 -20.56
C ALA A 167 -39.38 31.82 -20.42
N LEU A 168 -40.04 31.77 -19.27
CA LEU A 168 -41.14 32.67 -18.91
C LEU A 168 -40.62 34.01 -18.39
N PHE A 169 -41.34 35.07 -18.73
CA PHE A 169 -41.07 36.42 -18.25
C PHE A 169 -42.30 37.00 -17.55
N TYR A 170 -42.07 37.84 -16.55
CA TYR A 170 -43.09 38.65 -15.91
C TYR A 170 -42.78 40.12 -16.17
N ASN A 171 -43.62 40.78 -16.98
CA ASN A 171 -43.40 42.16 -17.37
C ASN A 171 -43.82 43.09 -16.21
N LEU A 172 -42.86 43.85 -15.69
CA LEU A 172 -43.10 44.71 -14.52
C LEU A 172 -44.04 45.88 -14.84
N HIS A 173 -44.08 46.32 -16.09
CA HIS A 173 -44.88 47.47 -16.52
C HIS A 173 -46.36 47.09 -16.71
N THR A 174 -46.64 45.91 -17.28
CA THR A 174 -48.01 45.44 -17.53
C THR A 174 -48.55 44.59 -16.40
N GLY A 175 -47.68 43.93 -15.62
CA GLY A 175 -48.06 42.96 -14.61
C GLY A 175 -48.51 41.61 -15.19
N GLU A 176 -48.19 41.33 -16.45
CA GLU A 176 -48.58 40.11 -17.16
C GLU A 176 -47.41 39.14 -17.33
N VAL A 177 -47.72 37.84 -17.40
CA VAL A 177 -46.75 36.80 -17.76
C VAL A 177 -46.66 36.69 -19.27
N GLU A 178 -45.45 36.82 -19.81
CA GLU A 178 -45.13 36.67 -21.22
C GLU A 178 -44.50 35.28 -21.46
N ASP A 179 -45.08 34.54 -22.40
CA ASP A 179 -44.61 33.22 -22.84
C ASP A 179 -44.46 33.19 -24.35
N PHE A 180 -43.23 33.03 -24.82
CA PHE A 180 -42.88 33.02 -26.24
C PHE A 180 -42.66 31.61 -26.80
N VAL A 181 -42.57 30.59 -25.94
CA VAL A 181 -42.10 29.24 -26.32
C VAL A 181 -43.00 28.10 -25.82
N GLY A 182 -44.17 28.42 -25.26
CA GLY A 182 -45.13 27.45 -24.74
C GLY A 182 -44.79 26.92 -23.34
N GLY A 183 -43.99 27.66 -22.57
CA GLY A 183 -43.59 27.26 -21.21
C GLY A 183 -44.76 27.15 -20.23
N LEU A 184 -45.86 27.88 -20.40
CA LEU A 184 -47.04 27.78 -19.54
C LEU A 184 -47.78 26.45 -19.72
N GLU A 185 -47.87 25.96 -20.96
CA GLU A 185 -48.50 24.68 -21.26
C GLU A 185 -47.65 23.51 -20.73
N ASP A 186 -46.34 23.60 -20.90
CA ASP A 186 -45.41 22.60 -20.37
C ASP A 186 -45.40 22.60 -18.82
N LEU A 187 -45.54 23.78 -18.19
CA LEU A 187 -45.68 23.91 -16.74
C LEU A 187 -46.96 23.22 -16.22
N GLU A 188 -48.09 23.39 -16.91
CA GLU A 188 -49.37 22.74 -16.59
C GLU A 188 -49.29 21.20 -16.74
N ARG A 189 -48.54 20.73 -17.76
CA ARG A 189 -48.36 19.30 -18.04
C ARG A 189 -47.27 18.63 -17.21
N GLY A 190 -46.47 19.39 -16.47
CA GLY A 190 -45.31 18.87 -15.75
C GLY A 190 -44.23 18.33 -16.69
N LEU A 191 -43.91 19.07 -17.75
CA LEU A 191 -42.98 18.68 -18.81
C LEU A 191 -41.76 19.61 -18.86
N ILE A 192 -40.56 19.03 -19.01
CA ILE A 192 -39.32 19.75 -19.28
C ILE A 192 -38.98 19.58 -20.75
N ARG A 193 -39.20 20.64 -21.55
CA ARG A 193 -38.89 20.68 -22.99
C ARG A 193 -37.90 21.80 -23.29
N THR A 194 -37.03 21.61 -24.29
CA THR A 194 -36.14 22.65 -24.80
C THR A 194 -36.92 23.65 -25.67
N PRO A 195 -36.66 24.97 -25.60
CA PRO A 195 -37.34 25.96 -26.44
C PRO A 195 -37.09 25.78 -27.95
N MET A 196 -35.91 25.27 -28.31
CA MET A 196 -35.51 24.94 -29.67
C MET A 196 -35.34 23.43 -29.83
N GLU A 197 -34.95 23.02 -31.04
CA GLU A 197 -34.62 21.63 -31.36
C GLU A 197 -33.59 21.07 -30.34
N PRO A 198 -33.83 19.90 -29.71
CA PRO A 198 -33.00 19.41 -28.62
C PRO A 198 -31.54 19.16 -28.99
N LEU A 199 -31.26 18.63 -30.19
CA LEU A 199 -29.90 18.33 -30.62
C LEU A 199 -29.08 19.61 -30.74
N GLN A 200 -29.60 20.63 -31.42
CA GLN A 200 -28.97 21.95 -31.48
C GLN A 200 -28.76 22.52 -30.07
N THR A 201 -29.78 22.46 -29.22
CA THR A 201 -29.72 22.98 -27.84
C THR A 201 -28.60 22.35 -27.02
N PHE A 202 -28.40 21.03 -27.13
CA PHE A 202 -27.36 20.32 -26.39
C PHE A 202 -25.97 20.40 -27.05
N LEU A 203 -25.88 20.61 -28.37
CA LEU A 203 -24.61 20.86 -29.04
C LEU A 203 -24.06 22.27 -28.72
N ASP A 204 -24.96 23.25 -28.56
CA ASP A 204 -24.63 24.63 -28.20
C ASP A 204 -24.12 24.76 -26.75
N ASP A 205 -24.84 24.20 -25.77
CA ASP A 205 -24.35 24.06 -24.39
C ASP A 205 -24.70 22.68 -23.80
N PRO A 206 -23.77 21.71 -23.85
CA PRO A 206 -23.98 20.36 -23.34
C PRO A 206 -24.35 20.29 -21.85
N LEU A 207 -24.02 21.32 -21.04
CA LEU A 207 -24.41 21.33 -19.62
C LEU A 207 -25.94 21.35 -19.44
N ARG A 208 -26.70 21.78 -20.46
CA ARG A 208 -28.16 21.78 -20.43
C ARG A 208 -28.74 20.40 -20.18
N VAL A 209 -28.07 19.33 -20.62
CA VAL A 209 -28.47 17.94 -20.30
C VAL A 209 -28.59 17.73 -18.78
N LEU A 210 -27.51 18.03 -18.03
CA LEU A 210 -27.50 17.89 -16.57
C LEU A 210 -28.46 18.86 -15.87
N ARG A 211 -28.67 20.06 -16.44
CA ARG A 211 -29.65 21.02 -15.91
C ARG A 211 -31.08 20.52 -16.08
N LEU A 212 -31.41 19.92 -17.22
CA LEU A 212 -32.73 19.34 -17.47
C LEU A 212 -32.99 18.17 -16.53
N VAL A 213 -32.01 17.29 -16.33
CA VAL A 213 -32.08 16.23 -15.30
C VAL A 213 -32.35 16.82 -13.91
N ARG A 214 -31.62 17.87 -13.53
CA ARG A 214 -31.84 18.57 -12.26
C ARG A 214 -33.23 19.19 -12.14
N PHE A 215 -33.76 19.79 -13.21
CA PHE A 215 -35.10 20.39 -13.18
C PHE A 215 -36.19 19.32 -13.10
N ALA A 216 -36.04 18.23 -13.86
CA ALA A 216 -36.93 17.08 -13.81
C ALA A 216 -37.03 16.52 -12.38
N SER A 217 -35.90 16.30 -11.71
CA SER A 217 -35.89 15.79 -10.33
C SER A 217 -36.36 16.80 -9.28
N ARG A 218 -35.95 18.08 -9.40
CA ARG A 218 -36.38 19.17 -8.50
C ARG A 218 -37.89 19.39 -8.54
N LEU A 219 -38.46 19.47 -9.74
CA LEU A 219 -39.87 19.83 -9.97
C LEU A 219 -40.78 18.59 -10.00
N GLY A 220 -40.26 17.43 -10.40
CA GLY A 220 -41.03 16.19 -10.52
C GLY A 220 -41.70 16.05 -11.86
N PHE A 221 -41.07 16.66 -12.84
CA PHE A 221 -41.57 16.76 -14.19
C PHE A 221 -40.88 15.68 -15.03
N ARG A 222 -41.54 15.28 -16.11
CA ARG A 222 -40.92 14.37 -17.10
C ARG A 222 -40.15 15.19 -18.12
N ILE A 223 -39.09 14.63 -18.68
CA ILE A 223 -38.37 15.22 -19.81
C ILE A 223 -39.15 14.87 -21.09
N ASP A 224 -39.22 15.81 -22.03
CA ASP A 224 -39.81 15.57 -23.36
C ASP A 224 -39.12 14.39 -24.07
N GLU A 225 -39.90 13.52 -24.72
CA GLU A 225 -39.39 12.25 -25.28
C GLU A 225 -38.29 12.46 -26.32
N GLU A 226 -38.39 13.51 -27.15
CA GLU A 226 -37.38 13.81 -28.16
C GLU A 226 -36.11 14.35 -27.50
N ALA A 227 -36.26 15.24 -26.51
CA ALA A 227 -35.12 15.72 -25.73
C ALA A 227 -34.42 14.55 -25.01
N GLU A 228 -35.18 13.63 -24.42
CA GLU A 228 -34.63 12.47 -23.72
C GLU A 228 -33.85 11.54 -24.67
N ARG A 229 -34.38 11.27 -25.87
CA ARG A 229 -33.69 10.47 -26.89
C ARG A 229 -32.35 11.10 -27.28
N VAL A 230 -32.33 12.41 -27.49
CA VAL A 230 -31.13 13.13 -27.93
C VAL A 230 -30.09 13.27 -26.82
N MET A 231 -30.49 13.28 -25.55
CA MET A 231 -29.54 13.28 -24.42
C MET A 231 -28.61 12.05 -24.42
N ALA A 232 -29.08 10.92 -24.95
CA ALA A 232 -28.32 9.67 -25.07
C ALA A 232 -27.51 9.58 -26.39
N ASP A 233 -27.54 10.59 -27.25
CA ASP A 233 -26.76 10.62 -28.49
C ASP A 233 -25.25 10.76 -28.18
N GLU A 234 -24.42 9.90 -28.78
CA GLU A 234 -22.96 9.89 -28.59
C GLU A 234 -22.29 11.24 -28.85
N ARG A 235 -22.83 12.06 -29.77
CA ARG A 235 -22.29 13.42 -30.06
C ARG A 235 -22.53 14.35 -28.87
N VAL A 236 -23.68 14.23 -28.22
CA VAL A 236 -24.03 15.02 -27.04
C VAL A 236 -23.20 14.56 -25.84
N LEU A 237 -23.10 13.25 -25.62
CA LEU A 237 -22.28 12.66 -24.56
C LEU A 237 -20.79 13.03 -24.72
N GLY A 238 -20.25 12.93 -25.94
CA GLY A 238 -18.90 13.33 -26.28
C GLY A 238 -18.65 14.82 -26.02
N ASN A 239 -19.57 15.69 -26.42
CA ASN A 239 -19.46 17.12 -26.14
C ASN A 239 -19.59 17.45 -24.64
N LEU A 240 -20.44 16.73 -23.90
CA LEU A 240 -20.56 16.88 -22.44
C LEU A 240 -19.26 16.49 -21.73
N ARG A 241 -18.55 15.47 -22.24
CA ARG A 241 -17.23 15.06 -21.74
C ARG A 241 -16.16 16.10 -22.06
N VAL A 242 -16.07 16.57 -23.30
CA VAL A 242 -14.92 17.39 -23.73
C VAL A 242 -15.14 18.90 -23.50
N LYS A 243 -16.32 19.44 -23.77
CA LYS A 243 -16.56 20.90 -23.78
C LYS A 243 -16.86 21.48 -22.39
N ILE A 244 -17.26 20.65 -21.42
CA ILE A 244 -17.73 21.11 -20.11
C ILE A 244 -16.67 20.83 -19.04
N SER A 245 -16.27 21.88 -18.31
CA SER A 245 -15.36 21.72 -17.17
C SER A 245 -16.00 20.91 -16.06
N ARG A 246 -15.17 20.13 -15.37
CA ARG A 246 -15.61 19.19 -14.31
C ARG A 246 -16.21 19.93 -13.11
N GLU A 247 -15.77 21.16 -12.83
CA GLU A 247 -16.32 22.03 -11.78
C GLU A 247 -17.79 22.36 -12.05
N ARG A 248 -18.15 22.64 -13.32
CA ARG A 248 -19.55 22.95 -13.68
C ARG A 248 -20.45 21.72 -13.58
N ILE A 249 -19.91 20.53 -13.86
CA ILE A 249 -20.63 19.25 -13.63
C ILE A 249 -20.83 19.05 -12.13
N GLY A 250 -19.79 19.25 -11.32
CA GLY A 250 -19.84 19.20 -9.87
C GLY A 250 -20.93 20.09 -9.27
N VAL A 251 -21.05 21.34 -9.74
CA VAL A 251 -22.09 22.27 -9.26
C VAL A 251 -23.51 21.79 -9.58
N GLU A 252 -23.74 21.23 -10.77
CA GLU A 252 -25.07 20.70 -11.12
C GLU A 252 -25.36 19.41 -10.33
N LEU A 253 -24.37 18.52 -10.17
CA LEU A 253 -24.47 17.31 -9.35
C LEU A 253 -24.75 17.65 -7.88
N GLU A 254 -24.02 18.59 -7.29
CA GLU A 254 -24.22 19.03 -5.91
C GLU A 254 -25.67 19.51 -5.68
N LYS A 255 -26.21 20.30 -6.61
CA LYS A 255 -27.61 20.76 -6.54
C LYS A 255 -28.62 19.62 -6.70
N MET A 256 -28.30 18.60 -7.50
CA MET A 256 -29.13 17.38 -7.63
C MET A 256 -29.14 16.59 -6.31
N LEU A 257 -27.96 16.34 -5.73
CA LEU A 257 -27.81 15.52 -4.53
C LEU A 257 -28.30 16.21 -3.24
N LYS A 258 -28.22 17.55 -3.17
CA LYS A 258 -28.85 18.35 -2.10
C LYS A 258 -30.35 18.55 -2.30
N GLY A 259 -30.89 18.14 -3.45
CA GLY A 259 -32.29 18.34 -3.82
C GLY A 259 -33.26 17.50 -2.99
N LYS A 260 -34.56 17.67 -3.26
CA LYS A 260 -35.62 16.90 -2.59
C LYS A 260 -35.65 15.43 -3.01
N ARG A 261 -35.32 15.13 -4.27
CA ARG A 261 -35.32 13.78 -4.87
C ARG A 261 -33.99 13.47 -5.58
N PRO A 262 -32.92 13.23 -4.81
CA PRO A 262 -31.61 12.89 -5.37
C PRO A 262 -31.66 11.58 -6.18
N VAL A 263 -32.41 10.58 -5.70
CA VAL A 263 -32.61 9.28 -6.38
C VAL A 263 -33.12 9.40 -7.81
N GLU A 264 -34.11 10.26 -8.08
CA GLU A 264 -34.62 10.46 -9.44
C GLU A 264 -33.55 11.06 -10.36
N SER A 265 -32.66 11.90 -9.81
CA SER A 265 -31.54 12.44 -10.58
C SER A 265 -30.56 11.32 -10.97
N LEU A 266 -30.24 10.44 -10.02
CA LEU A 266 -29.35 9.30 -10.27
C LEU A 266 -29.98 8.28 -11.22
N ARG A 267 -31.28 7.99 -11.08
CA ARG A 267 -32.04 7.13 -11.99
C ARG A 267 -32.06 7.66 -13.42
N LEU A 268 -32.20 8.98 -13.59
CA LEU A 268 -32.09 9.62 -14.90
C LEU A 268 -30.67 9.55 -15.45
N ILE A 269 -29.64 9.76 -14.63
CA ILE A 269 -28.23 9.63 -15.04
C ILE A 269 -27.94 8.19 -15.51
N ASP A 270 -28.41 7.19 -14.75
CA ASP A 270 -28.24 5.77 -15.08
C ASP A 270 -28.98 5.41 -16.38
N ARG A 271 -30.28 5.72 -16.46
CA ARG A 271 -31.13 5.41 -17.62
C ARG A 271 -30.62 6.05 -18.92
N LEU A 272 -30.06 7.25 -18.85
CA LEU A 272 -29.57 8.00 -20.01
C LEU A 272 -28.10 7.69 -20.37
N GLY A 273 -27.44 6.78 -19.64
CA GLY A 273 -26.03 6.44 -19.89
C GLY A 273 -25.05 7.59 -19.58
N LEU A 274 -25.44 8.52 -18.70
CA LEU A 274 -24.66 9.71 -18.38
C LEU A 274 -23.55 9.46 -17.35
N TYR A 275 -23.47 8.25 -16.78
CA TYR A 275 -22.54 7.92 -15.68
C TYR A 275 -21.09 8.28 -16.01
N HIS A 276 -20.53 7.73 -17.09
CA HIS A 276 -19.14 7.99 -17.48
C HIS A 276 -18.91 9.43 -17.95
N ALA A 277 -19.96 10.15 -18.37
CA ALA A 277 -19.84 11.55 -18.71
C ALA A 277 -19.69 12.45 -17.47
N VAL A 278 -20.20 12.00 -16.32
CA VAL A 278 -20.22 12.74 -15.04
C VAL A 278 -19.10 12.31 -14.10
N PHE A 279 -18.86 11.00 -13.95
CA PHE A 279 -17.99 10.46 -12.90
C PHE A 279 -16.61 10.01 -13.37
N THR A 280 -16.36 9.97 -14.69
CA THR A 280 -15.04 9.62 -15.25
C THR A 280 -14.33 10.87 -15.78
N ASN A 281 -13.01 10.93 -15.60
CA ASN A 281 -12.18 11.98 -16.19
C ASN A 281 -11.92 11.69 -17.68
N PRO A 282 -12.40 12.53 -18.61
CA PRO A 282 -12.20 12.30 -20.05
C PRO A 282 -10.77 12.56 -20.53
N GLU A 283 -9.94 13.26 -19.75
CA GLU A 283 -8.54 13.55 -20.10
C GLU A 283 -7.59 12.36 -19.83
N ARG A 284 -8.06 11.37 -19.06
CA ARG A 284 -7.28 10.21 -18.64
C ARG A 284 -7.71 8.97 -19.41
N GLU A 285 -7.01 8.65 -20.50
CA GLU A 285 -7.33 7.50 -21.37
C GLU A 285 -7.14 6.14 -20.69
N ASP A 286 -6.27 6.06 -19.68
CA ASP A 286 -5.95 4.84 -18.92
C ASP A 286 -6.91 4.57 -17.74
N MET A 287 -7.87 5.46 -17.46
CA MET A 287 -8.79 5.28 -16.34
C MET A 287 -9.78 4.15 -16.62
N PRO A 288 -9.90 3.13 -15.74
CA PRO A 288 -10.88 2.07 -15.94
C PRO A 288 -12.31 2.61 -15.87
N GLN A 289 -13.21 2.02 -16.65
CA GLN A 289 -14.64 2.33 -16.61
C GLN A 289 -15.35 1.28 -15.75
N PRO A 290 -15.98 1.66 -14.63
CA PRO A 290 -16.70 0.72 -13.79
C PRO A 290 -17.98 0.22 -14.48
N ASP A 291 -18.37 -1.02 -14.20
CA ASP A 291 -19.68 -1.54 -14.61
C ASP A 291 -20.78 -0.91 -13.75
N THR A 292 -21.80 -0.34 -14.39
CA THR A 292 -22.93 0.32 -13.71
C THR A 292 -24.17 -0.56 -13.60
N ALA A 293 -24.13 -1.82 -14.05
CA ALA A 293 -25.30 -2.71 -14.09
C ALA A 293 -25.99 -2.91 -12.72
N THR A 294 -25.22 -2.85 -11.64
CA THR A 294 -25.66 -3.02 -10.25
C THR A 294 -25.84 -1.71 -9.48
N TRP A 295 -25.46 -0.57 -10.08
CA TRP A 295 -25.42 0.73 -9.39
C TRP A 295 -26.77 1.15 -8.83
N ARG A 296 -27.85 0.82 -9.54
CA ARG A 296 -29.24 1.03 -9.07
C ARG A 296 -29.54 0.49 -7.69
N VAL A 297 -28.96 -0.65 -7.34
CA VAL A 297 -29.18 -1.29 -6.03
C VAL A 297 -28.66 -0.38 -4.92
N ALA A 298 -27.51 0.27 -5.12
CA ALA A 298 -26.93 1.16 -4.11
C ALA A 298 -27.79 2.41 -3.87
N TYR A 299 -28.16 3.15 -4.92
CA TYR A 299 -28.91 4.39 -4.72
C TYR A 299 -30.38 4.17 -4.32
N GLU A 300 -31.01 3.07 -4.74
CA GLU A 300 -32.38 2.71 -4.30
C GLU A 300 -32.39 2.22 -2.85
N THR A 301 -31.33 1.53 -2.41
CA THR A 301 -31.15 1.17 -1.00
C THR A 301 -31.03 2.44 -0.15
N LEU A 302 -30.26 3.43 -0.59
CA LEU A 302 -30.15 4.70 0.15
C LEU A 302 -31.48 5.46 0.22
N GLU A 303 -32.27 5.46 -0.87
CA GLU A 303 -33.64 5.99 -0.86
C GLU A 303 -34.51 5.27 0.17
N GLN A 304 -34.50 3.93 0.18
CA GLN A 304 -35.27 3.13 1.11
C GLN A 304 -34.87 3.41 2.57
N LEU A 305 -33.57 3.49 2.85
CA LEU A 305 -33.04 3.82 4.17
C LEU A 305 -33.48 5.22 4.62
N GLU A 306 -33.44 6.22 3.73
CA GLU A 306 -33.89 7.57 4.02
C GLU A 306 -35.41 7.64 4.23
N ALA A 307 -36.19 6.93 3.43
CA ALA A 307 -37.65 6.89 3.51
C ALA A 307 -38.18 6.12 4.73
N THR A 308 -37.45 5.10 5.20
CA THR A 308 -37.81 4.28 6.36
C THR A 308 -37.19 4.77 7.67
N LYS A 309 -36.69 6.02 7.68
CA LYS A 309 -36.06 6.64 8.84
C LYS A 309 -36.98 6.61 10.07
N THR A 310 -36.59 5.81 11.05
CA THR A 310 -37.16 5.76 12.40
C THR A 310 -36.04 5.89 13.45
N PRO A 311 -36.33 6.31 14.70
CA PRO A 311 -35.31 6.38 15.73
C PRO A 311 -34.58 5.04 15.91
N GLY A 312 -33.26 5.04 15.76
CA GLY A 312 -32.42 3.82 15.84
C GLY A 312 -32.29 3.02 14.54
N SER A 313 -32.97 3.42 13.46
CA SER A 313 -32.73 2.83 12.13
C SER A 313 -31.33 3.16 11.60
N ILE A 314 -30.82 2.33 10.68
CA ILE A 314 -29.52 2.52 9.99
C ILE A 314 -29.30 3.98 9.56
N TYR A 315 -30.28 4.58 8.87
CA TYR A 315 -30.13 5.94 8.34
C TYR A 315 -30.09 7.00 9.46
N ASP A 316 -30.91 6.83 10.50
CA ASP A 316 -30.95 7.73 11.65
C ASP A 316 -29.63 7.72 12.43
N LEU A 317 -29.02 6.55 12.60
CA LEU A 317 -27.76 6.38 13.31
C LEU A 317 -26.54 6.91 12.53
N LEU A 318 -26.57 6.81 11.20
CA LEU A 318 -25.40 7.09 10.35
C LEU A 318 -25.43 8.47 9.67
N ALA A 319 -26.59 8.94 9.19
CA ALA A 319 -26.73 10.21 8.47
C ALA A 319 -27.33 11.30 9.38
N THR A 320 -26.49 11.88 10.23
CA THR A 320 -26.91 12.74 11.35
C THR A 320 -27.11 14.23 11.03
N SER A 321 -26.78 14.68 9.82
CA SER A 321 -26.88 16.09 9.41
C SER A 321 -27.20 16.25 7.93
N GLU A 322 -27.65 17.44 7.50
CA GLU A 322 -27.88 17.73 6.07
C GLU A 322 -26.59 17.62 5.24
N GLU A 323 -25.44 17.99 5.81
CA GLU A 323 -24.14 17.79 5.15
C GLU A 323 -23.84 16.29 4.97
N ALA A 324 -24.09 15.48 6.01
CA ALA A 324 -23.92 14.03 5.95
C ALA A 324 -24.87 13.38 4.93
N ARG A 325 -26.10 13.89 4.80
CA ARG A 325 -27.05 13.46 3.75
C ARG A 325 -26.47 13.69 2.35
N TYR A 326 -25.93 14.88 2.07
CA TYR A 326 -25.29 15.17 0.78
C TYR A 326 -24.10 14.23 0.51
N TYR A 327 -23.25 14.01 1.51
CA TYR A 327 -22.12 13.08 1.36
C TYR A 327 -22.55 11.62 1.21
N ALA A 328 -23.60 11.18 1.90
CA ALA A 328 -24.19 9.84 1.72
C ALA A 328 -24.62 9.60 0.27
N TRP A 329 -25.37 10.56 -0.31
CA TRP A 329 -25.77 10.51 -1.71
C TRP A 329 -24.57 10.57 -2.66
N SER A 330 -23.52 11.31 -2.32
CA SER A 330 -22.28 11.35 -3.11
C SER A 330 -21.53 10.02 -3.05
N LEU A 331 -21.47 9.37 -1.89
CA LEU A 331 -20.87 8.04 -1.70
C LEU A 331 -21.61 6.97 -2.52
N ALA A 332 -22.94 7.03 -2.58
CA ALA A 332 -23.75 6.14 -3.43
C ALA A 332 -23.41 6.26 -4.92
N THR A 333 -22.92 7.41 -5.39
CA THR A 333 -22.51 7.55 -6.80
C THR A 333 -21.19 6.82 -7.14
N LEU A 334 -20.40 6.50 -6.12
CA LEU A 334 -19.04 5.99 -6.26
C LEU A 334 -18.92 4.49 -5.98
N THR A 335 -20.00 3.81 -5.61
CA THR A 335 -19.97 2.37 -5.33
C THR A 335 -19.51 1.52 -6.53
N PRO A 336 -19.81 1.86 -7.81
CA PRO A 336 -19.32 1.09 -8.96
C PRO A 336 -17.79 1.05 -9.07
N TRP A 337 -17.09 2.06 -8.53
CA TRP A 337 -15.62 2.15 -8.60
C TRP A 337 -14.91 1.26 -7.58
N GLU A 338 -15.62 0.72 -6.59
CA GLU A 338 -15.03 -0.03 -5.48
C GLU A 338 -14.54 -1.43 -5.89
N HIS A 339 -15.00 -1.95 -7.03
CA HIS A 339 -14.62 -3.28 -7.54
C HIS A 339 -13.33 -3.29 -8.36
N LEU A 340 -12.76 -2.12 -8.62
CA LEU A 340 -11.59 -1.95 -9.47
C LEU A 340 -10.30 -1.90 -8.62
N PRO A 341 -9.19 -2.51 -9.09
CA PRO A 341 -7.93 -2.46 -8.37
C PRO A 341 -7.35 -1.04 -8.37
N ASP A 342 -6.85 -0.59 -7.22
CA ASP A 342 -6.22 0.71 -7.08
C ASP A 342 -4.99 0.89 -7.97
N ASP A 343 -4.75 2.13 -8.42
CA ASP A 343 -3.54 2.49 -9.17
C ASP A 343 -2.27 2.27 -8.34
N PRO A 344 -1.15 1.84 -8.96
CA PRO A 344 0.12 1.72 -8.26
C PRO A 344 0.57 3.09 -7.73
N PRO A 345 1.26 3.14 -6.58
CA PRO A 345 1.65 4.40 -5.95
C PRO A 345 2.60 5.20 -6.85
N LEU A 346 2.24 6.46 -7.11
CA LEU A 346 3.01 7.41 -7.94
C LEU A 346 4.46 7.64 -7.46
N LYS A 347 4.78 7.34 -6.19
CA LYS A 347 6.11 7.47 -5.60
C LYS A 347 6.40 6.34 -4.61
N PRO A 348 7.64 5.82 -4.55
CA PRO A 348 8.03 4.82 -3.55
C PRO A 348 7.75 5.32 -2.12
N GLY A 349 6.95 4.58 -1.36
CA GLY A 349 6.63 4.89 0.04
C GLY A 349 5.48 5.86 0.27
N LYS A 350 4.67 6.18 -0.75
CA LYS A 350 3.34 6.79 -0.58
C LYS A 350 2.25 5.75 -0.82
N PRO A 351 1.11 5.84 -0.11
CA PRO A 351 -0.02 4.93 -0.33
C PRO A 351 -0.63 5.16 -1.70
N ALA A 352 -1.17 4.11 -2.32
CA ALA A 352 -1.96 4.20 -3.54
C ALA A 352 -3.16 5.13 -3.33
N LEU A 353 -3.56 5.83 -4.40
CA LEU A 353 -4.73 6.71 -4.37
C LEU A 353 -5.96 5.89 -4.77
N PRO A 354 -6.99 5.78 -3.91
CA PRO A 354 -8.16 4.98 -4.24
C PRO A 354 -8.87 5.46 -5.49
N LEU A 355 -9.22 4.55 -6.40
CA LEU A 355 -9.94 4.90 -7.64
C LEU A 355 -11.26 5.64 -7.37
N PRO A 356 -12.11 5.25 -6.39
CA PRO A 356 -13.32 6.02 -6.06
C PRO A 356 -13.04 7.48 -5.68
N MET A 357 -11.92 7.74 -4.98
CA MET A 357 -11.53 9.11 -4.63
C MET A 357 -11.04 9.88 -5.86
N GLN A 358 -10.25 9.23 -6.73
CA GLN A 358 -9.79 9.84 -7.99
C GLN A 358 -10.98 10.19 -8.89
N ALA A 359 -11.95 9.28 -9.05
CA ALA A 359 -13.18 9.52 -9.80
C ALA A 359 -13.96 10.72 -9.24
N ALA A 360 -14.07 10.85 -7.91
CA ALA A 360 -14.72 12.00 -7.29
C ALA A 360 -13.97 13.33 -7.52
N ARG A 361 -12.65 13.30 -7.34
CA ARG A 361 -11.78 14.47 -7.47
C ARG A 361 -11.66 14.95 -8.91
N GLU A 362 -11.60 14.04 -9.87
CA GLU A 362 -11.34 14.35 -11.27
C GLU A 362 -12.63 14.43 -12.09
N GLY A 363 -13.61 13.57 -11.81
CA GLY A 363 -14.89 13.51 -12.51
C GLY A 363 -15.79 14.71 -12.21
N PHE A 364 -16.00 15.05 -10.94
CA PHE A 364 -16.91 16.14 -10.57
C PHE A 364 -16.32 17.16 -9.57
N LYS A 365 -15.00 17.12 -9.35
CA LYS A 365 -14.27 18.08 -8.49
C LYS A 365 -14.84 18.15 -7.07
N ALA A 366 -14.99 16.97 -6.45
CA ALA A 366 -15.45 16.84 -5.07
C ALA A 366 -14.65 17.71 -4.07
N PRO A 367 -15.29 18.27 -3.03
CA PRO A 367 -14.59 18.99 -1.96
C PRO A 367 -13.57 18.09 -1.24
N ASN A 368 -12.46 18.67 -0.76
CA ASN A 368 -11.40 17.92 -0.05
C ASN A 368 -11.96 17.06 1.10
N LYS A 369 -12.88 17.61 1.90
CA LYS A 369 -13.54 16.89 3.01
C LYS A 369 -14.26 15.62 2.53
N LEU A 370 -14.93 15.68 1.37
CA LEU A 370 -15.56 14.50 0.78
C LEU A 370 -14.51 13.52 0.24
N CYS A 371 -13.44 13.99 -0.40
CA CYS A 371 -12.33 13.12 -0.82
C CYS A 371 -11.68 12.36 0.35
N ASP A 372 -11.52 13.02 1.51
CA ASP A 372 -10.94 12.42 2.71
C ASP A 372 -11.87 11.32 3.26
N ILE A 373 -13.19 11.58 3.29
CA ILE A 373 -14.21 10.60 3.69
C ILE A 373 -14.20 9.39 2.73
N ILE A 374 -14.18 9.61 1.40
CA ILE A 374 -14.14 8.53 0.40
C ILE A 374 -12.87 7.68 0.57
N THR A 375 -11.71 8.33 0.73
CA THR A 375 -10.43 7.64 0.92
C THR A 375 -10.46 6.74 2.16
N ALA A 376 -10.98 7.25 3.28
CA ALA A 376 -11.07 6.49 4.50
C ALA A 376 -12.14 5.39 4.43
N ALA A 377 -13.27 5.66 3.80
CA ALA A 377 -14.33 4.68 3.60
C ALA A 377 -13.82 3.47 2.79
N HIS A 378 -13.08 3.71 1.72
CA HIS A 378 -12.43 2.65 0.94
C HIS A 378 -11.41 1.86 1.77
N ARG A 379 -10.46 2.55 2.42
CA ARG A 379 -9.37 1.90 3.17
C ARG A 379 -9.82 1.14 4.41
N HIS A 380 -10.82 1.64 5.13
CA HIS A 380 -11.31 1.01 6.36
C HIS A 380 -12.40 -0.03 6.10
N ARG A 381 -12.93 -0.13 4.87
CA ARG A 381 -13.99 -1.08 4.54
C ARG A 381 -13.68 -2.53 4.96
N PRO A 382 -12.47 -3.09 4.72
CA PRO A 382 -12.15 -4.45 5.20
C PRO A 382 -12.25 -4.59 6.72
N ALA A 383 -11.76 -3.60 7.49
CA ALA A 383 -11.85 -3.61 8.95
C ALA A 383 -13.28 -3.43 9.47
N ILE A 384 -14.11 -2.63 8.79
CA ILE A 384 -15.53 -2.48 9.10
C ILE A 384 -16.26 -3.81 8.90
N LEU A 385 -15.99 -4.51 7.78
CA LEU A 385 -16.59 -5.81 7.50
C LEU A 385 -16.13 -6.87 8.51
N GLU A 386 -14.86 -6.86 8.93
CA GLU A 386 -14.35 -7.76 9.96
C GLU A 386 -15.09 -7.57 11.30
N LEU A 387 -15.28 -6.32 11.75
CA LEU A 387 -16.03 -6.04 12.97
C LEU A 387 -17.51 -6.42 12.85
N LYS A 388 -18.13 -6.21 11.67
CA LYS A 388 -19.49 -6.70 11.39
C LYS A 388 -19.56 -8.22 11.55
N ASP A 389 -18.58 -8.93 10.98
CA ASP A 389 -18.51 -10.39 10.99
C ASP A 389 -18.27 -10.96 12.39
N VAL A 390 -17.50 -10.27 13.24
CA VAL A 390 -17.34 -10.61 14.67
C VAL A 390 -18.70 -10.63 15.39
N VAL A 391 -19.55 -9.64 15.13
CA VAL A 391 -20.89 -9.53 15.74
C VAL A 391 -21.85 -10.57 15.14
N ARG A 392 -21.82 -10.75 13.81
CA ARG A 392 -22.63 -11.76 13.11
C ARG A 392 -22.34 -13.16 13.63
N ASP A 393 -21.06 -13.52 13.73
CA ASP A 393 -20.58 -14.85 14.11
C ASP A 393 -20.60 -15.07 15.65
N ARG A 394 -20.93 -14.04 16.45
CA ARG A 394 -20.94 -14.06 17.92
C ARG A 394 -19.62 -14.55 18.53
N ARG A 395 -18.48 -14.07 18.02
CA ARG A 395 -17.16 -14.45 18.54
C ARG A 395 -16.96 -13.89 19.96
N GLU A 396 -16.06 -14.51 20.74
CA GLU A 396 -15.79 -14.11 22.14
C GLU A 396 -15.40 -12.63 22.26
N SER A 397 -14.69 -12.10 21.26
CA SER A 397 -14.25 -10.70 21.18
C SER A 397 -15.37 -9.69 20.93
N MET A 398 -16.64 -10.10 20.74
CA MET A 398 -17.74 -9.17 20.48
C MET A 398 -18.00 -8.20 21.65
N ASN A 399 -17.66 -8.61 22.88
CA ASN A 399 -17.91 -7.80 24.09
C ASN A 399 -16.73 -6.88 24.47
N GLU A 400 -15.66 -6.85 23.67
CA GLU A 400 -14.47 -6.02 23.90
C GLU A 400 -14.75 -4.56 23.55
N ARG A 401 -15.34 -3.81 24.49
CA ARG A 401 -15.73 -2.40 24.29
C ARG A 401 -14.56 -1.52 23.82
N ASP A 402 -13.35 -1.78 24.29
CA ASP A 402 -12.13 -1.09 23.89
C ASP A 402 -11.71 -1.38 22.46
N ARG A 403 -11.82 -2.63 21.99
CA ARG A 403 -11.55 -2.97 20.59
C ARG A 403 -12.46 -2.17 19.66
N PHE A 404 -13.77 -2.18 19.89
CA PHE A 404 -14.73 -1.43 19.07
C PHE A 404 -14.52 0.08 19.17
N GLY A 405 -14.38 0.61 20.40
CA GLY A 405 -14.21 2.04 20.64
C GLY A 405 -12.92 2.60 20.03
N MET A 406 -11.80 1.88 20.16
CA MET A 406 -10.51 2.28 19.58
C MET A 406 -10.54 2.23 18.05
N THR A 407 -11.16 1.20 17.48
CA THR A 407 -11.26 1.04 16.02
C THR A 407 -12.11 2.14 15.38
N ILE A 408 -13.29 2.42 15.95
CA ILE A 408 -14.16 3.53 15.51
C ILE A 408 -13.42 4.88 15.58
N ARG A 409 -12.62 5.08 16.63
CA ARG A 409 -11.83 6.30 16.80
C ARG A 409 -10.71 6.42 15.77
N ASP A 410 -10.05 5.32 15.41
CA ASP A 410 -9.03 5.33 14.35
C ASP A 410 -9.67 5.69 13.01
N TRP A 411 -10.81 5.09 12.67
CA TRP A 411 -11.57 5.40 11.46
C TRP A 411 -11.92 6.90 11.33
N ASP A 412 -12.40 7.50 12.43
CA ASP A 412 -12.76 8.90 12.47
C ASP A 412 -11.54 9.83 12.40
N SER A 413 -10.41 9.44 13.02
CA SER A 413 -9.20 10.28 13.06
C SER A 413 -8.51 10.48 11.72
N ARG A 414 -8.62 9.50 10.80
CA ARG A 414 -7.92 9.52 9.50
C ARG A 414 -8.77 10.04 8.34
N GLY A 415 -10.10 9.93 8.45
CA GLY A 415 -11.03 10.29 7.36
C GLY A 415 -12.11 11.30 7.72
N GLY A 416 -12.38 11.48 9.01
CA GLY A 416 -13.56 12.16 9.50
C GLY A 416 -14.85 11.35 9.28
N ASN A 417 -15.80 11.51 10.19
CA ASN A 417 -17.16 11.00 10.11
C ASN A 417 -17.25 9.50 9.80
N TRP A 418 -16.77 8.65 10.72
CA TRP A 418 -16.77 7.19 10.61
C TRP A 418 -18.15 6.59 10.24
N ARG A 419 -19.24 7.27 10.61
CA ARG A 419 -20.61 6.85 10.29
C ARG A 419 -20.86 6.77 8.79
N LEU A 420 -20.34 7.73 8.02
CA LEU A 420 -20.46 7.72 6.56
C LEU A 420 -19.58 6.64 5.93
N GLN A 421 -18.47 6.28 6.57
CA GLN A 421 -17.61 5.17 6.13
C GLN A 421 -18.35 3.83 6.27
N VAL A 422 -19.06 3.63 7.40
CA VAL A 422 -19.94 2.46 7.59
C VAL A 422 -21.10 2.47 6.60
N LEU A 423 -21.73 3.63 6.36
CA LEU A 423 -22.80 3.74 5.36
C LEU A 423 -22.31 3.35 3.96
N TYR A 424 -21.12 3.80 3.55
CA TYR A 424 -20.53 3.38 2.28
C TYR A 424 -20.30 1.86 2.22
N ALA A 425 -19.78 1.26 3.30
CA ALA A 425 -19.60 -0.19 3.39
C ALA A 425 -20.93 -0.96 3.24
N ILE A 426 -22.03 -0.45 3.81
CA ILE A 426 -23.39 -1.01 3.63
C ILE A 426 -23.79 -0.97 2.16
N LEU A 427 -23.66 0.18 1.49
CA LEU A 427 -24.08 0.35 0.10
C LEU A 427 -23.31 -0.59 -0.84
N VAL A 428 -21.99 -0.72 -0.64
CA VAL A 428 -21.16 -1.64 -1.43
C VAL A 428 -21.48 -3.11 -1.12
N ASP A 429 -21.67 -3.48 0.15
CA ASP A 429 -22.01 -4.87 0.54
C ASP A 429 -23.36 -5.29 -0.07
N VAL A 430 -24.34 -4.38 -0.08
CA VAL A 430 -25.64 -4.59 -0.73
C VAL A 430 -25.48 -4.71 -2.25
N GLU A 431 -24.71 -3.85 -2.90
CA GLU A 431 -24.46 -3.92 -4.34
C GLU A 431 -23.85 -5.27 -4.75
N ILE A 432 -22.84 -5.75 -4.00
CA ILE A 432 -22.16 -7.02 -4.26
C ILE A 432 -23.10 -8.21 -4.05
N ARG A 433 -23.82 -8.25 -2.92
CA ARG A 433 -24.60 -9.43 -2.52
C ARG A 433 -25.96 -9.52 -3.21
N VAL A 434 -26.56 -8.38 -3.56
CA VAL A 434 -27.91 -8.31 -4.15
C VAL A 434 -27.85 -8.07 -5.66
N GLY A 435 -26.89 -7.27 -6.15
CA GLY A 435 -26.81 -6.85 -7.55
C GLY A 435 -26.50 -7.98 -8.54
N ALA A 436 -25.75 -9.00 -8.15
CA ALA A 436 -25.28 -10.06 -9.05
C ALA A 436 -26.35 -11.11 -9.45
N GLY A 437 -27.60 -10.98 -9.00
CA GLY A 437 -28.71 -11.84 -9.44
C GLY A 437 -28.43 -13.36 -9.30
N SER A 438 -28.52 -13.90 -8.09
CA SER A 438 -28.73 -15.34 -7.80
C SER A 438 -27.99 -16.34 -8.72
N LYS A 439 -26.66 -16.22 -8.84
CA LYS A 439 -25.80 -17.33 -9.28
C LYS A 439 -24.66 -17.56 -8.28
N GLY A 440 -25.03 -17.81 -7.03
CA GLY A 440 -24.11 -18.27 -5.99
C GLY A 440 -24.19 -17.51 -4.67
N GLY A 441 -25.26 -17.70 -3.90
CA GLY A 441 -25.22 -17.47 -2.44
C GLY A 441 -25.45 -16.06 -1.89
N GLY A 442 -25.88 -15.07 -2.67
CA GLY A 442 -26.21 -13.72 -2.17
C GLY A 442 -27.57 -13.66 -1.44
N GLY A 443 -27.59 -13.14 -0.21
CA GLY A 443 -28.81 -12.98 0.60
C GLY A 443 -29.79 -11.94 0.02
N THR A 444 -31.04 -11.91 0.50
CA THR A 444 -32.01 -10.87 0.11
C THR A 444 -31.61 -9.51 0.69
N LEU A 445 -32.08 -8.40 0.10
CA LEU A 445 -31.82 -7.04 0.61
C LEU A 445 -32.17 -6.93 2.11
N GLU A 446 -33.30 -7.50 2.51
CA GLU A 446 -33.75 -7.50 3.90
C GLU A 446 -32.78 -8.26 4.81
N SER A 447 -32.24 -9.39 4.36
CA SER A 447 -31.26 -10.17 5.13
C SER A 447 -29.95 -9.41 5.34
N VAL A 448 -29.46 -8.73 4.29
CA VAL A 448 -28.21 -7.95 4.36
C VAL A 448 -28.39 -6.77 5.29
N LEU A 449 -29.48 -6.01 5.15
CA LEU A 449 -29.78 -4.88 6.03
C LEU A 449 -30.04 -5.32 7.48
N ALA A 450 -30.60 -6.50 7.71
CA ALA A 450 -30.78 -7.04 9.06
C ALA A 450 -29.44 -7.34 9.76
N GLU A 451 -28.45 -7.90 9.04
CA GLU A 451 -27.10 -8.10 9.57
C GLU A 451 -26.45 -6.75 9.98
N TRP A 452 -26.61 -5.72 9.14
CA TRP A 452 -26.07 -4.39 9.41
C TRP A 452 -26.79 -3.68 10.55
N GLN A 453 -28.12 -3.83 10.66
CA GLN A 453 -28.87 -3.31 11.80
C GLN A 453 -28.41 -3.99 13.10
N GLN A 454 -28.23 -5.31 13.11
CA GLN A 454 -27.70 -6.04 14.26
C GLN A 454 -26.32 -5.52 14.69
N PHE A 455 -25.44 -5.23 13.73
CA PHE A 455 -24.14 -4.63 14.02
C PHE A 455 -24.27 -3.24 14.67
N LEU A 456 -25.12 -2.37 14.13
CA LEU A 456 -25.33 -1.02 14.69
C LEU A 456 -26.00 -1.06 16.06
N ASP A 457 -26.97 -1.94 16.27
CA ASP A 457 -27.61 -2.17 17.57
C ASP A 457 -26.56 -2.57 18.61
N HIS A 458 -25.63 -3.47 18.25
CA HIS A 458 -24.52 -3.87 19.12
C HIS A 458 -23.57 -2.70 19.45
N LEU A 459 -23.28 -1.81 18.50
CA LEU A 459 -22.49 -0.60 18.79
C LEU A 459 -23.20 0.37 19.75
N VAL A 460 -24.54 0.43 19.68
CA VAL A 460 -25.37 1.20 20.63
C VAL A 460 -25.32 0.55 22.00
N GLU A 461 -25.48 -0.78 22.09
CA GLU A 461 -25.41 -1.55 23.34
C GLU A 461 -24.05 -1.41 24.04
N LEU A 462 -22.95 -1.39 23.29
CA LEU A 462 -21.60 -1.16 23.81
C LEU A 462 -21.31 0.30 24.19
N ASP A 463 -22.22 1.25 23.90
CA ASP A 463 -22.01 2.69 24.11
C ASP A 463 -20.70 3.20 23.47
N VAL A 464 -20.47 2.84 22.20
CA VAL A 464 -19.27 3.25 21.43
C VAL A 464 -19.60 4.14 20.23
N MET A 465 -20.87 4.43 19.97
CA MET A 465 -21.31 5.31 18.86
C MET A 465 -20.67 6.71 18.89
N ASN A 466 -20.27 7.18 20.07
CA ASN A 466 -19.60 8.48 20.27
C ASN A 466 -18.14 8.36 20.69
N ALA A 467 -17.49 7.20 20.46
CA ALA A 467 -16.09 6.94 20.78
C ALA A 467 -15.09 8.03 20.34
N PRO A 468 -15.22 8.67 19.15
CA PRO A 468 -14.33 9.77 18.75
C PRO A 468 -14.45 11.02 19.64
N SER A 469 -15.63 11.26 20.21
CA SER A 469 -15.93 12.41 21.07
C SER A 469 -15.45 12.22 22.52
N ILE A 470 -15.07 11.00 22.92
CA ILE A 470 -14.59 10.72 24.26
C ILE A 470 -13.24 11.43 24.47
N LYS A 471 -13.16 12.26 25.51
CA LYS A 471 -11.93 12.95 25.92
C LYS A 471 -11.05 11.99 26.73
N ARG A 472 -9.75 12.00 26.46
CA ARG A 472 -8.77 11.23 27.24
C ARG A 472 -8.74 11.72 28.69
N LEU A 473 -8.81 10.79 29.65
CA LEU A 473 -8.61 11.08 31.08
C LEU A 473 -7.16 11.45 31.39
N VAL A 474 -6.21 10.84 30.66
CA VAL A 474 -4.77 11.07 30.81
C VAL A 474 -4.26 11.85 29.60
N ASP A 475 -3.59 12.99 29.85
CA ASP A 475 -2.86 13.73 28.83
C ASP A 475 -1.34 13.46 28.90
N GLY A 476 -0.61 13.88 27.87
CA GLY A 476 0.83 13.62 27.80
C GLY A 476 1.66 14.33 28.87
N LYS A 477 1.11 15.36 29.54
CA LYS A 477 1.78 16.08 30.63
C LYS A 477 1.61 15.33 31.95
N ILE A 478 0.40 14.87 32.23
CA ILE A 478 0.07 14.03 33.39
C ILE A 478 0.90 12.73 33.31
N LEU A 479 0.87 12.06 32.15
CA LEU A 479 1.60 10.81 31.97
C LEU A 479 3.12 11.00 32.09
N SER A 480 3.69 12.07 31.52
CA SER A 480 5.12 12.37 31.64
C SER A 480 5.54 12.72 33.08
N LYS A 481 4.68 13.40 33.83
CA LYS A 481 4.92 13.78 35.23
C LYS A 481 4.88 12.57 36.16
N GLU A 482 3.89 11.70 36.01
CA GLU A 482 3.73 10.50 36.84
C GLU A 482 4.77 9.42 36.51
N LEU A 483 5.14 9.27 35.23
CA LEU A 483 6.20 8.32 34.84
C LEU A 483 7.62 8.87 35.06
N GLY A 484 7.79 10.18 35.27
CA GLY A 484 9.12 10.80 35.41
C GLY A 484 9.98 10.78 34.13
N VAL A 485 9.39 10.43 32.98
CA VAL A 485 10.08 10.30 31.69
C VAL A 485 9.74 11.48 30.78
N LYS A 486 10.75 12.03 30.08
CA LYS A 486 10.55 13.12 29.12
C LYS A 486 9.67 12.67 27.94
N PRO A 487 8.76 13.54 27.44
CA PRO A 487 7.90 13.21 26.30
C PRO A 487 8.71 12.80 25.07
N GLY A 488 8.31 11.72 24.40
CA GLY A 488 8.97 11.16 23.23
C GLY A 488 8.02 10.34 22.34
N THR A 489 8.56 9.58 21.40
CA THR A 489 7.77 8.79 20.42
C THR A 489 6.88 7.71 21.07
N TRP A 490 7.23 7.24 22.26
CA TRP A 490 6.44 6.28 23.06
C TRP A 490 5.10 6.85 23.57
N MET A 491 5.00 8.17 23.70
CA MET A 491 3.85 8.87 24.30
C MET A 491 2.54 8.57 23.55
N GLY A 492 2.60 8.46 22.22
CA GLY A 492 1.42 8.15 21.42
C GLY A 492 0.82 6.79 21.74
N ALA A 493 1.67 5.78 21.94
CA ALA A 493 1.24 4.42 22.23
C ALA A 493 0.71 4.29 23.67
N ALA A 494 1.38 4.91 24.64
CA ALA A 494 0.92 4.92 26.03
C ALA A 494 -0.41 5.70 26.20
N LEU A 495 -0.62 6.77 25.44
CA LEU A 495 -1.93 7.45 25.43
C LEU A 495 -3.05 6.61 24.80
N ASN A 496 -2.73 5.64 23.94
CA ASN A 496 -3.71 4.73 23.36
C ASN A 496 -4.08 3.60 24.32
N VAL A 497 -3.13 3.07 25.09
CA VAL A 497 -3.40 2.03 26.09
C VAL A 497 -4.18 2.61 27.28
N ALA A 498 -3.80 3.79 27.77
CA ALA A 498 -4.61 4.53 28.75
C ALA A 498 -6.05 4.81 28.26
N LEU A 499 -6.23 5.07 26.97
CA LEU A 499 -7.55 5.26 26.37
C LEU A 499 -8.32 3.93 26.22
N ALA A 500 -7.64 2.83 25.88
CA ALA A 500 -8.25 1.50 25.86
C ALA A 500 -8.73 1.07 27.25
N TRP A 501 -7.96 1.37 28.31
CA TRP A 501 -8.42 1.21 29.70
C TRP A 501 -9.68 2.03 29.99
N GLN A 502 -9.73 3.28 29.52
CA GLN A 502 -10.91 4.14 29.69
C GLN A 502 -12.14 3.57 28.98
N PHE A 503 -11.97 2.88 27.85
CA PHE A 503 -13.07 2.16 27.21
C PHE A 503 -13.52 0.93 28.01
N ARG A 504 -12.59 0.19 28.64
CA ARG A 504 -12.94 -0.91 29.56
C ARG A 504 -13.61 -0.42 30.84
N ASN A 505 -13.36 0.83 31.24
CA ASN A 505 -13.84 1.41 32.49
C ASN A 505 -14.65 2.71 32.27
N PRO A 506 -15.85 2.65 31.66
CA PRO A 506 -16.65 3.84 31.30
C PRO A 506 -17.04 4.75 32.49
N GLY A 507 -17.09 4.20 33.71
CA GLY A 507 -17.44 4.95 34.93
C GLY A 507 -16.24 5.61 35.63
N ALA A 508 -15.01 5.38 35.17
CA ALA A 508 -13.82 5.91 35.83
C ALA A 508 -13.67 7.42 35.58
N GLN A 509 -13.53 8.19 36.66
CA GLN A 509 -13.28 9.65 36.61
C GLN A 509 -11.84 10.00 36.99
N ASP A 510 -11.12 9.08 37.62
CA ASP A 510 -9.75 9.27 38.10
C ASP A 510 -8.74 8.61 37.12
N PRO A 511 -7.73 9.34 36.63
CA PRO A 511 -6.64 8.77 35.83
C PRO A 511 -5.77 7.74 36.57
N ALA A 512 -5.84 7.65 37.91
CA ALA A 512 -4.99 6.77 38.71
C ALA A 512 -5.02 5.30 38.24
N GLY A 513 -6.19 4.75 37.92
CA GLY A 513 -6.29 3.36 37.43
C GLY A 513 -5.72 3.13 36.03
N ALA A 514 -5.83 4.12 35.14
CA ALA A 514 -5.21 4.08 33.81
C ALA A 514 -3.69 4.16 33.93
N VAL A 515 -3.19 5.04 34.79
CA VAL A 515 -1.76 5.20 35.07
C VAL A 515 -1.22 3.99 35.83
N GLU A 516 -2.00 3.33 36.70
CA GLU A 516 -1.63 2.09 37.39
C GLU A 516 -1.59 0.87 36.46
N GLU A 517 -2.49 0.75 35.49
CA GLU A 517 -2.42 -0.32 34.49
C GLU A 517 -1.23 -0.12 33.53
N GLU A 518 -0.99 1.13 33.10
CA GLU A 518 0.24 1.49 32.40
C GLU A 518 1.47 1.21 33.26
N LEU A 519 1.49 1.66 34.51
CA LEU A 519 2.55 1.37 35.46
C LEU A 519 2.66 -0.13 35.70
N GLY A 520 1.60 -0.94 35.60
CA GLY A 520 1.62 -2.39 35.75
C GLY A 520 2.19 -3.11 34.53
N MET A 521 1.87 -2.65 33.32
CA MET A 521 2.47 -3.13 32.06
C MET A 521 3.92 -2.65 31.90
N VAL A 522 4.25 -1.46 32.42
CA VAL A 522 5.59 -0.84 32.39
C VAL A 522 6.46 -1.29 33.60
N ARG A 523 5.87 -1.71 34.74
CA ARG A 523 6.60 -2.02 36.00
C ARG A 523 7.45 -3.26 35.95
N THR A 524 7.05 -4.32 35.25
CA THR A 524 7.68 -5.62 35.49
C THR A 524 9.00 -5.79 34.73
N GLU A 525 9.18 -5.10 33.60
CA GLU A 525 10.25 -5.45 32.65
C GLU A 525 11.17 -4.25 32.32
N LEU A 526 10.64 -3.05 32.08
CA LEU A 526 11.46 -1.86 31.77
C LEU A 526 11.94 -1.12 33.03
N LEU A 527 11.10 -1.08 34.07
CA LEU A 527 11.44 -0.45 35.36
C LEU A 527 12.55 -1.23 36.09
N ALA A 528 12.60 -2.56 35.98
CA ALA A 528 13.67 -3.39 36.54
C ALA A 528 15.04 -3.04 35.92
N VAL A 529 15.08 -2.86 34.60
CA VAL A 529 16.29 -2.44 33.85
C VAL A 529 16.70 -1.00 34.22
N LEU A 530 15.73 -0.08 34.31
CA LEU A 530 15.98 1.32 34.68
C LEU A 530 16.41 1.50 36.15
N ILE A 531 15.84 0.74 37.08
CA ILE A 531 16.22 0.74 38.51
C ILE A 531 17.63 0.18 38.68
N CYS A 532 18.01 -0.91 37.99
CA CYS A 532 19.37 -1.45 38.05
C CYS A 532 20.43 -0.47 37.54
N LEU A 533 20.14 0.25 36.45
CA LEU A 533 21.06 1.22 35.85
C LEU A 533 21.18 2.52 36.67
N GLN A 534 20.11 2.97 37.34
CA GLN A 534 20.16 4.14 38.22
C GLN A 534 20.72 3.84 39.63
N CYS A 535 20.72 2.57 40.04
CA CYS A 535 21.19 2.10 41.34
C CYS A 535 22.47 1.27 41.26
N GLU A 536 23.29 1.42 40.20
CA GLU A 536 24.54 0.66 40.03
C GLU A 536 25.42 0.76 41.29
N ASP A 537 25.50 1.91 41.97
CA ASP A 537 26.29 2.09 43.20
C ASP A 537 25.61 1.57 44.51
N ARG A 538 24.34 1.13 44.44
CA ARG A 538 23.49 0.78 45.60
C ARG A 538 23.18 -0.71 45.71
N ILE A 539 23.38 -1.48 44.65
CA ILE A 539 23.30 -2.93 44.71
C ILE A 539 24.55 -3.39 45.50
N ARG A 540 24.36 -3.64 46.80
CA ARG A 540 25.40 -4.17 47.68
C ARG A 540 24.98 -5.58 48.05
N VAL A 541 25.56 -6.58 47.40
CA VAL A 541 25.36 -7.97 47.80
C VAL A 541 26.12 -8.16 49.11
N THR A 542 25.40 -8.20 50.23
CA THR A 542 25.96 -8.75 51.46
C THR A 542 25.98 -10.28 51.32
N SER A 543 26.93 -10.96 51.95
CA SER A 543 27.25 -12.37 51.70
C SER A 543 26.22 -13.37 52.27
N THR A 544 24.92 -13.06 52.20
CA THR A 544 23.80 -13.90 52.66
C THR A 544 23.15 -14.60 51.47
N ASP A 545 22.61 -15.81 51.69
CA ASP A 545 21.99 -16.60 50.61
C ASP A 545 20.67 -15.97 50.09
N GLU A 546 19.93 -15.23 50.93
CA GLU A 546 18.72 -14.50 50.53
C GLU A 546 18.98 -13.39 49.49
N ASP A 547 20.14 -12.72 49.58
CA ASP A 547 20.54 -11.68 48.63
C ASP A 547 20.89 -12.27 47.24
N ARG A 548 21.37 -13.53 47.21
CA ARG A 548 21.70 -14.24 45.96
C ARG A 548 20.46 -14.67 45.20
N ASP A 549 19.44 -15.18 45.90
CA ASP A 549 18.17 -15.57 45.29
C ASP A 549 17.44 -14.36 44.69
N ALA A 550 17.48 -13.21 45.37
CA ALA A 550 16.91 -11.96 44.86
C ALA A 550 17.61 -11.46 43.60
N VAL A 551 18.95 -11.56 43.54
CA VAL A 551 19.74 -11.20 42.34
C VAL A 551 19.43 -12.14 41.17
N GLN A 552 19.29 -13.45 41.42
CA GLN A 552 18.91 -14.42 40.39
C GLN A 552 17.50 -14.17 39.85
N GLU A 553 16.54 -13.88 40.71
CA GLU A 553 15.17 -13.55 40.30
C GLU A 553 15.12 -12.26 39.47
N LEU A 554 15.90 -11.24 39.87
CA LEU A 554 16.02 -10.00 39.11
C LEU A 554 16.69 -10.21 37.74
N ALA A 555 17.75 -11.02 37.68
CA ALA A 555 18.38 -11.40 36.42
C ALA A 555 17.42 -12.17 35.50
N ARG A 556 16.61 -13.08 36.04
CA ARG A 556 15.57 -13.82 35.30
C ARG A 556 14.50 -12.88 34.74
N ASN A 557 14.07 -11.88 35.52
CA ASN A 557 13.09 -10.90 35.07
C ASN A 557 13.65 -9.97 33.99
N ILE A 558 14.91 -9.56 34.09
CA ILE A 558 15.58 -8.80 33.02
C ILE A 558 15.74 -9.66 31.77
N ALA A 559 16.13 -10.94 31.90
CA ALA A 559 16.23 -11.84 30.76
C ALA A 559 14.87 -12.02 30.05
N LYS A 560 13.78 -12.22 30.80
CA LYS A 560 12.42 -12.27 30.24
C LYS A 560 12.02 -10.97 29.53
N ALA A 561 12.40 -9.82 30.08
CA ALA A 561 12.12 -8.50 29.49
C ALA A 561 12.82 -8.28 28.14
N ILE A 562 14.05 -8.78 28.00
CA ILE A 562 14.83 -8.64 26.76
C ILE A 562 14.70 -9.84 25.81
N ALA A 563 14.03 -10.92 26.22
CA ALA A 563 13.81 -12.08 25.37
C ALA A 563 12.95 -11.70 24.15
N PRO A 564 13.30 -12.19 22.95
CA PRO A 564 12.54 -11.91 21.74
C PRO A 564 11.16 -12.61 21.78
N ALA A 565 10.06 -11.87 21.56
CA ALA A 565 8.69 -12.38 21.52
C ALA A 565 7.99 -12.10 20.18
N VAL A 566 6.85 -12.74 19.95
CA VAL A 566 6.06 -12.68 18.71
C VAL A 566 4.77 -11.91 18.98
N SER A 567 4.44 -10.91 18.15
CA SER A 567 3.10 -10.30 18.12
C SER A 567 2.13 -11.26 17.41
N GLN A 568 0.95 -11.50 17.99
CA GLN A 568 -0.07 -12.39 17.43
C GLN A 568 -0.81 -11.82 16.19
N ASP A 569 -0.22 -10.86 15.46
CA ASP A 569 -0.83 -10.35 14.22
C ASP A 569 -0.48 -11.27 13.04
N GLU A 570 -1.50 -11.95 12.54
CA GLU A 570 -1.44 -12.76 11.32
C GLU A 570 -1.37 -11.86 10.08
N GLY A 571 -0.31 -12.02 9.27
CA GLY A 571 -0.30 -11.56 7.88
C GLY A 571 0.62 -10.38 7.56
N ALA A 572 1.93 -10.61 7.52
CA ALA A 572 2.84 -9.81 6.71
C ALA A 572 4.06 -10.65 6.30
N ASP A 573 4.59 -10.38 5.11
CA ASP A 573 5.78 -11.02 4.52
C ASP A 573 6.91 -11.20 5.54
N ARG A 574 7.34 -12.46 5.68
CA ARG A 574 8.06 -12.97 6.87
C ARG A 574 9.59 -12.85 6.81
N ASP A 575 10.14 -12.13 5.82
CA ASP A 575 11.59 -12.05 5.61
C ASP A 575 12.32 -11.07 6.55
N ASP A 576 11.61 -10.16 7.21
CA ASP A 576 12.16 -9.14 8.12
C ASP A 576 11.31 -9.02 9.42
N ALA A 577 10.82 -10.13 9.98
CA ALA A 577 10.12 -10.11 11.27
C ALA A 577 11.04 -9.59 12.39
N VAL A 578 10.86 -8.32 12.76
CA VAL A 578 11.52 -7.70 13.90
C VAL A 578 11.02 -8.43 15.15
N PRO A 579 11.89 -8.98 16.01
CA PRO A 579 11.43 -9.50 17.29
C PRO A 579 10.81 -8.34 18.06
N ALA A 580 9.48 -8.36 18.19
CA ALA A 580 8.80 -7.47 19.09
C ALA A 580 9.21 -7.91 20.50
N GLY A 581 10.17 -7.20 21.09
CA GLY A 581 10.30 -7.24 22.55
C GLY A 581 8.94 -6.94 23.14
N ARG A 582 8.61 -7.53 24.30
CA ARG A 582 7.30 -7.44 25.01
C ARG A 582 6.84 -6.03 25.41
N LEU A 583 7.35 -4.99 24.78
CA LEU A 583 7.03 -3.61 25.07
C LEU A 583 6.19 -3.04 23.94
N ILE A 584 4.89 -3.02 24.24
CA ILE A 584 3.83 -2.28 23.56
C ILE A 584 3.51 -2.82 22.16
N ALA A 585 2.43 -3.59 22.07
CA ALA A 585 1.69 -3.76 20.84
C ALA A 585 1.21 -2.37 20.38
N VAL A 586 2.02 -1.69 19.57
CA VAL A 586 1.56 -0.57 18.76
C VAL A 586 0.75 -1.21 17.63
N PRO A 587 -0.56 -0.93 17.49
CA PRO A 587 -1.33 -1.50 16.41
C PRO A 587 -0.72 -1.05 15.08
N VAL A 588 -0.18 -2.00 14.32
CA VAL A 588 0.47 -1.75 13.03
C VAL A 588 -0.62 -1.61 11.97
N PHE A 589 -1.28 -0.46 11.95
CA PHE A 589 -2.11 -0.05 10.82
C PHE A 589 -1.46 1.14 10.12
N ASN A 590 -0.38 0.91 9.37
CA ASN A 590 -0.07 1.77 8.21
C ASN A 590 1.03 1.26 7.28
N GLU A 591 0.79 1.53 5.99
CA GLU A 591 1.72 1.41 4.86
C GLU A 591 2.93 2.35 5.02
N THR A 592 3.95 1.89 5.73
CA THR A 592 5.36 2.05 5.32
C THR A 592 6.19 1.14 6.20
N LEU A 593 6.03 -0.17 5.97
CA LEU A 593 6.73 -1.26 6.66
C LEU A 593 8.24 -0.98 6.83
N SER A 594 8.89 -0.35 5.85
CA SER A 594 10.33 -0.01 5.92
C SER A 594 10.69 1.06 6.96
N LYS A 595 9.85 2.07 7.20
CA LYS A 595 10.14 3.15 8.18
C LYS A 595 9.73 2.75 9.60
N ALA A 596 8.58 2.08 9.74
CA ALA A 596 8.12 1.53 11.01
C ALA A 596 9.06 0.42 11.52
N SER A 597 9.48 -0.50 10.65
CA SER A 597 10.48 -1.53 10.97
C SER A 597 11.82 -0.91 11.41
N LYS A 598 12.35 0.09 10.70
CA LYS A 598 13.60 0.77 11.11
C LYS A 598 13.49 1.46 12.48
N GLN A 599 12.38 2.11 12.77
CA GLN A 599 12.16 2.76 14.08
C GLN A 599 11.97 1.74 15.20
N LEU A 600 11.26 0.64 14.94
CA LEU A 600 11.08 -0.46 15.88
C LEU A 600 12.42 -1.16 16.15
N ILE A 601 13.21 -1.43 15.12
CA ILE A 601 14.58 -1.98 15.23
C ILE A 601 15.46 -1.07 16.09
N LEU A 602 15.47 0.24 15.85
CA LEU A 602 16.24 1.20 16.64
C LEU A 602 15.80 1.23 18.12
N HIS A 603 14.49 1.07 18.38
CA HIS A 603 13.96 1.01 19.74
C HIS A 603 14.33 -0.30 20.44
N CYS A 604 14.16 -1.45 19.79
CA CYS A 604 14.59 -2.76 20.28
C CYS A 604 16.10 -2.77 20.59
N MET A 605 16.93 -2.20 19.70
CA MET A 605 18.38 -2.07 19.92
C MET A 605 18.72 -1.27 21.18
N SER A 606 17.96 -0.21 21.49
CA SER A 606 18.14 0.57 22.71
C SER A 606 17.79 -0.25 23.96
N VAL A 607 16.64 -0.94 23.95
CA VAL A 607 16.16 -1.77 25.07
C VAL A 607 17.10 -2.94 25.34
N TYR A 608 17.55 -3.64 24.29
CA TYR A 608 18.53 -4.72 24.41
C TYR A 608 19.85 -4.25 25.00
N SER A 609 20.35 -3.09 24.57
CA SER A 609 21.58 -2.52 25.13
C SER A 609 21.43 -2.20 26.61
N LEU A 610 20.31 -1.60 27.01
CA LEU A 610 20.02 -1.25 28.40
C LEU A 610 19.90 -2.50 29.28
N GLY A 611 19.15 -3.52 28.84
CA GLY A 611 18.97 -4.75 29.61
C GLY A 611 20.25 -5.58 29.73
N ILE A 612 21.08 -5.64 28.69
CA ILE A 612 22.40 -6.28 28.78
C ILE A 612 23.33 -5.53 29.73
N SER A 613 23.35 -4.19 29.70
CA SER A 613 24.13 -3.40 30.66
C SER A 613 23.67 -3.60 32.11
N ALA A 614 22.35 -3.72 32.34
CA ALA A 614 21.81 -4.05 33.65
C ALA A 614 22.22 -5.46 34.12
N LEU A 615 22.14 -6.47 33.25
CA LEU A 615 22.64 -7.82 33.56
C LEU A 615 24.14 -7.82 33.85
N GLU A 616 24.93 -7.06 33.08
CA GLU A 616 26.38 -6.96 33.29
C GLU A 616 26.71 -6.33 34.66
N ALA A 617 25.98 -5.29 35.06
CA ALA A 617 26.14 -4.67 36.38
C ALA A 617 25.79 -5.64 37.52
N LEU A 618 24.69 -6.39 37.39
CA LEU A 618 24.26 -7.39 38.38
C LEU A 618 25.30 -8.51 38.54
N VAL A 619 25.80 -9.05 37.42
CA VAL A 619 26.79 -10.14 37.43
C VAL A 619 28.13 -9.68 38.01
N LYS A 620 28.56 -8.44 37.73
CA LYS A 620 29.79 -7.87 38.29
C LYS A 620 29.79 -7.80 39.81
N GLN A 621 28.65 -7.49 40.42
CA GLN A 621 28.56 -7.24 41.86
C GLN A 621 28.25 -8.48 42.68
N ALA A 622 27.59 -9.47 42.08
CA ALA A 622 27.17 -10.67 42.78
C ALA A 622 28.27 -11.74 42.89
N HIS A 623 29.49 -11.47 42.42
CA HIS A 623 30.70 -12.32 42.50
C HIS A 623 30.42 -13.83 42.70
N ALA A 624 30.39 -14.59 41.60
CA ALA A 624 30.15 -16.04 41.53
C ALA A 624 28.68 -16.52 41.56
N VAL A 625 27.74 -15.75 41.01
CA VAL A 625 26.37 -16.25 40.76
C VAL A 625 26.36 -17.14 39.52
N GLN A 626 25.95 -18.40 39.71
CA GLN A 626 25.58 -19.28 38.62
C GLN A 626 24.32 -18.72 37.95
N LEU A 627 24.43 -18.38 36.67
CA LEU A 627 23.31 -17.88 35.88
C LEU A 627 22.28 -18.98 35.68
N ASP A 628 21.00 -18.61 35.76
CA ASP A 628 19.87 -19.48 35.47
C ASP A 628 19.81 -19.85 33.97
N ASP A 629 19.30 -21.04 33.66
CA ASP A 629 19.17 -21.59 32.30
C ASP A 629 18.46 -20.60 31.36
N GLU A 630 17.42 -19.91 31.83
CA GLU A 630 16.64 -18.94 31.04
C GLU A 630 17.45 -17.68 30.69
N VAL A 631 18.32 -17.24 31.62
CA VAL A 631 19.21 -16.10 31.41
C VAL A 631 20.29 -16.47 30.40
N LEU A 632 20.88 -17.66 30.54
CA LEU A 632 21.89 -18.17 29.62
C LEU A 632 21.36 -18.26 28.19
N VAL A 633 20.21 -18.93 27.98
CA VAL A 633 19.59 -19.06 26.65
C VAL A 633 19.26 -17.70 26.03
N THR A 634 18.81 -16.75 26.85
CA THR A 634 18.54 -15.38 26.39
C THR A 634 19.82 -14.62 26.00
N LEU A 635 20.91 -14.79 26.75
CA LEU A 635 22.20 -14.21 26.39
C LEU A 635 22.73 -14.77 25.06
N LEU A 636 22.52 -16.07 24.79
CA LEU A 636 22.96 -16.71 23.53
C LEU A 636 22.36 -16.04 22.29
N PHE A 637 21.10 -15.58 22.36
CA PHE A 637 20.46 -14.83 21.29
C PHE A 637 21.25 -13.57 20.89
N PHE A 638 21.86 -12.88 21.85
CA PHE A 638 22.66 -11.68 21.61
C PHE A 638 24.09 -11.97 21.12
N THR A 639 24.51 -13.24 21.06
CA THR A 639 25.85 -13.62 20.55
C THR A 639 25.90 -13.79 19.04
N ASP A 640 24.74 -13.86 18.38
CA ASP A 640 24.61 -14.03 16.93
C ASP A 640 24.80 -12.68 16.21
N ASP A 641 25.75 -12.64 15.27
CA ASP A 641 26.10 -11.44 14.50
C ASP A 641 25.36 -11.33 13.16
N THR A 642 24.60 -12.37 12.80
CA THR A 642 23.82 -12.40 11.57
C THR A 642 22.50 -11.63 11.69
N ARG A 643 22.07 -11.27 12.91
CA ARG A 643 20.79 -10.62 13.19
C ARG A 643 20.90 -9.09 13.18
N ARG A 644 20.08 -8.45 12.34
CA ARG A 644 20.08 -6.98 12.12
C ARG A 644 19.70 -6.14 13.35
N TRP A 645 18.96 -6.71 14.30
CA TRP A 645 18.44 -6.03 15.49
C TRP A 645 19.30 -6.19 16.74
N VAL A 646 20.39 -6.95 16.69
CA VAL A 646 21.35 -7.06 17.81
C VAL A 646 22.39 -5.96 17.66
N ASN A 647 22.42 -5.01 18.61
CA ASN A 647 23.44 -3.97 18.65
C ASN A 647 24.82 -4.61 18.96
N PRO A 648 25.90 -4.25 18.22
CA PRO A 648 27.28 -4.62 18.57
C PRO A 648 27.65 -4.45 20.05
N ASP A 649 27.12 -3.44 20.75
CA ASP A 649 27.40 -3.21 22.18
C ASP A 649 26.69 -4.23 23.08
N ALA A 650 25.42 -4.55 22.78
CA ALA A 650 24.68 -5.61 23.47
C ALA A 650 25.36 -6.98 23.28
N ARG A 651 25.87 -7.25 22.07
CA ARG A 651 26.65 -8.46 21.79
C ARG A 651 27.94 -8.52 22.61
N LYS A 652 28.70 -7.42 22.66
CA LYS A 652 29.93 -7.35 23.48
C LYS A 652 29.61 -7.57 24.96
N GLY A 653 28.55 -6.95 25.47
CA GLY A 653 28.11 -7.13 26.86
C GLY A 653 27.70 -8.58 27.14
N ALA A 654 26.89 -9.19 26.28
CA ALA A 654 26.48 -10.59 26.42
C ALA A 654 27.68 -11.55 26.41
N ASN A 655 28.64 -11.37 25.49
CA ASN A 655 29.87 -12.16 25.46
C ASN A 655 30.72 -11.97 26.73
N ARG A 656 30.85 -10.74 27.26
CA ARG A 656 31.56 -10.49 28.53
C ARG A 656 30.90 -11.22 29.70
N ILE A 657 29.57 -11.19 29.79
CA ILE A 657 28.82 -11.89 30.85
C ILE A 657 29.04 -13.41 30.74
N LEU A 658 28.95 -13.96 29.54
CA LEU A 658 29.18 -15.39 29.29
C LEU A 658 30.64 -15.80 29.61
N GLU A 659 31.63 -15.01 29.19
CA GLU A 659 33.04 -15.24 29.51
C GLU A 659 33.29 -15.22 31.03
N GLN A 660 32.71 -14.25 31.75
CA GLN A 660 32.79 -14.20 33.22
C GLN A 660 32.15 -15.42 33.86
N HIS A 661 30.99 -15.86 33.37
CA HIS A 661 30.30 -17.06 33.86
C HIS A 661 31.15 -18.32 33.67
N PHE A 662 31.74 -18.53 32.49
CA PHE A 662 32.57 -19.72 32.23
C PHE A 662 33.94 -19.69 32.94
N ASN A 663 34.48 -18.50 33.24
CA ASN A 663 35.72 -18.36 34.00
C ASN A 663 35.56 -18.70 35.51
N ALA A 664 34.32 -18.77 36.03
CA ALA A 664 34.03 -19.07 37.43
C ALA A 664 34.08 -20.58 37.80
N ALA A 665 34.64 -21.42 36.93
CA ALA A 665 35.00 -22.83 37.12
C ALA A 665 33.87 -23.89 37.26
N SER A 666 32.59 -23.51 37.46
CA SER A 666 31.46 -24.46 37.43
C SER A 666 30.11 -23.74 37.19
N PRO A 667 29.27 -24.18 36.23
CA PRO A 667 29.42 -25.29 35.29
C PRO A 667 30.40 -24.98 34.14
N THR A 668 31.02 -26.02 33.56
CA THR A 668 31.92 -25.82 32.41
C THR A 668 31.13 -25.51 31.14
N LYS A 669 31.79 -24.93 30.14
CA LYS A 669 31.18 -24.59 28.84
C LYS A 669 30.56 -25.83 28.18
N GLU A 670 31.22 -26.97 28.29
CA GLU A 670 30.76 -28.25 27.76
C GLU A 670 29.48 -28.73 28.45
N GLN A 671 29.39 -28.57 29.77
CA GLN A 671 28.19 -28.93 30.56
C GLN A 671 27.00 -28.03 30.20
N VAL A 672 27.22 -26.73 30.00
CA VAL A 672 26.15 -25.82 29.56
C VAL A 672 25.67 -26.17 28.16
N ILE A 673 26.58 -26.51 27.22
CA ILE A 673 26.18 -26.96 25.88
C ILE A 673 25.33 -28.24 25.97
N THR A 674 25.76 -29.24 26.73
CA THR A 674 25.09 -30.55 26.74
C THR A 674 23.81 -30.56 27.56
N GLU A 675 23.84 -30.10 28.81
CA GLU A 675 22.73 -30.21 29.74
C GLU A 675 21.70 -29.09 29.54
N VAL A 676 22.16 -27.84 29.44
CA VAL A 676 21.27 -26.67 29.37
C VAL A 676 20.77 -26.47 27.94
N VAL A 677 21.68 -26.27 26.98
CA VAL A 677 21.31 -25.89 25.61
C VAL A 677 20.71 -27.07 24.85
N LEU A 678 21.38 -28.22 24.79
CA LEU A 678 20.91 -29.34 23.98
C LEU A 678 19.77 -30.13 24.65
N GLN A 679 19.93 -30.51 25.93
CA GLN A 679 18.97 -31.39 26.60
C GLN A 679 17.75 -30.68 27.18
N ARG A 680 17.94 -29.62 27.98
CA ARG A 680 16.83 -28.91 28.66
C ARG A 680 16.11 -27.91 27.76
N TYR A 681 16.82 -27.29 26.81
CA TYR A 681 16.24 -26.27 25.94
C TYR A 681 15.87 -26.78 24.54
N LEU A 682 16.84 -27.11 23.69
CA LEU A 682 16.58 -27.42 22.27
C LEU A 682 15.77 -28.71 22.07
N ARG A 683 16.09 -29.78 22.80
CA ARG A 683 15.39 -31.08 22.62
C ARG A 683 13.88 -30.98 22.84
N PRO A 684 13.35 -30.34 23.92
CA PRO A 684 11.92 -30.10 24.06
C PRO A 684 11.31 -29.25 22.95
N VAL A 685 11.97 -28.15 22.55
CA VAL A 685 11.44 -27.21 21.56
C VAL A 685 11.36 -27.84 20.16
N PHE A 686 12.33 -28.69 19.79
CA PHE A 686 12.33 -29.40 18.51
C PHE A 686 11.61 -30.76 18.53
N SER A 687 11.13 -31.22 19.70
CA SER A 687 10.54 -32.56 19.87
C SER A 687 9.32 -32.84 18.97
N ARG A 688 8.60 -31.78 18.57
CA ARG A 688 7.39 -31.84 17.71
C ARG A 688 7.70 -31.81 16.21
N SER A 689 8.92 -31.45 15.81
CA SER A 689 9.28 -31.17 14.41
C SER A 689 10.17 -32.27 13.79
N LYS A 690 9.88 -33.54 14.11
CA LYS A 690 10.78 -34.68 13.81
C LYS A 690 11.04 -34.85 12.30
N PRO A 691 12.30 -34.86 11.85
CA PRO A 691 12.65 -35.18 10.47
C PRO A 691 12.43 -36.68 10.18
N ALA A 692 11.79 -36.99 9.05
CA ALA A 692 11.39 -38.36 8.68
C ALA A 692 12.56 -39.28 8.27
N SER A 693 13.76 -38.72 8.08
CA SER A 693 14.95 -39.42 7.58
C SER A 693 15.78 -40.12 8.66
N ILE A 694 15.47 -39.91 9.94
CA ILE A 694 16.26 -40.42 11.09
C ILE A 694 15.39 -41.06 12.19
N THR A 695 15.99 -41.96 12.96
CA THR A 695 15.40 -42.55 14.16
C THR A 695 15.44 -41.56 15.33
N ALA A 696 14.72 -41.88 16.44
CA ALA A 696 14.76 -41.08 17.67
C ALA A 696 16.17 -40.95 18.31
N SER A 697 17.14 -41.79 17.88
CA SER A 697 18.55 -41.72 18.29
C SER A 697 19.44 -41.00 17.27
N GLY A 698 18.86 -40.33 16.26
CA GLY A 698 19.58 -39.55 15.25
C GLY A 698 20.30 -40.40 14.19
N ARG A 699 20.11 -41.72 14.15
CA ARG A 699 20.67 -42.61 13.12
C ARG A 699 19.78 -42.63 11.89
N LYS A 700 20.33 -42.99 10.72
CA LYS A 700 19.53 -43.20 9.50
C LYS A 700 18.37 -44.16 9.76
N ALA A 701 17.15 -43.78 9.39
CA ALA A 701 15.98 -44.66 9.47
C ALA A 701 16.05 -45.74 8.36
N GLU A 702 15.89 -47.02 8.71
CA GLU A 702 15.87 -48.12 7.73
C GLU A 702 14.57 -48.19 6.92
N TYR A 703 13.47 -47.66 7.49
CA TYR A 703 12.17 -47.53 6.83
C TYR A 703 11.74 -46.06 6.92
N THR A 704 11.69 -45.37 5.78
CA THR A 704 10.97 -44.10 5.69
C THR A 704 9.48 -44.42 5.71
N ASP A 705 8.72 -43.94 6.70
CA ASP A 705 7.27 -44.15 6.73
C ASP A 705 6.65 -43.77 5.38
N GLY A 706 6.13 -44.76 4.66
CA GLY A 706 5.65 -44.66 3.27
C GLY A 706 4.37 -43.83 3.10
N THR A 707 3.99 -43.05 4.10
CA THR A 707 2.86 -42.12 4.06
C THR A 707 3.26 -40.72 3.59
N ALA A 708 4.57 -40.42 3.51
CA ALA A 708 5.07 -39.19 2.90
C ALA A 708 5.14 -39.32 1.36
N ASN A 709 3.98 -39.50 0.72
CA ASN A 709 3.86 -39.16 -0.70
C ASN A 709 4.23 -37.68 -0.85
N ARG A 710 5.29 -37.38 -1.60
CA ARG A 710 5.86 -36.05 -1.84
C ARG A 710 4.95 -35.13 -2.68
N GLY A 711 3.64 -35.22 -2.52
CA GLY A 711 2.65 -34.62 -3.42
C GLY A 711 1.52 -33.81 -2.77
N GLU A 712 0.96 -34.15 -1.60
CA GLU A 712 -0.38 -33.61 -1.27
C GLU A 712 -0.72 -33.34 0.21
N SER A 713 0.26 -33.19 1.12
CA SER A 713 -0.03 -32.64 2.45
C SER A 713 1.03 -31.65 2.89
N ILE A 714 0.65 -30.37 2.91
CA ILE A 714 1.40 -29.29 3.56
C ILE A 714 1.59 -29.72 5.02
N PRO A 715 2.82 -29.94 5.51
CA PRO A 715 3.02 -30.12 6.94
C PRO A 715 2.50 -28.87 7.62
N ASP A 716 1.57 -28.99 8.58
CA ASP A 716 1.02 -27.88 9.38
C ASP A 716 2.19 -26.99 9.85
N ASP A 717 2.47 -25.88 9.15
CA ASP A 717 3.61 -25.00 9.42
C ASP A 717 3.14 -23.93 10.41
N THR A 718 2.77 -24.40 11.61
CA THR A 718 2.08 -23.62 12.64
C THR A 718 2.92 -23.49 13.91
N ALA A 719 2.55 -22.54 14.77
CA ALA A 719 3.20 -22.35 16.07
C ALA A 719 3.11 -23.58 16.98
N LEU A 720 2.10 -24.44 16.80
CA LEU A 720 1.89 -25.65 17.59
C LEU A 720 2.88 -26.78 17.22
N THR A 721 3.25 -26.89 15.94
CA THR A 721 4.12 -27.95 15.40
C THR A 721 5.59 -27.54 15.36
N LYS A 722 5.89 -26.24 15.18
CA LYS A 722 7.25 -25.67 15.13
C LYS A 722 7.42 -24.46 16.07
N PRO A 723 7.41 -24.67 17.39
CA PRO A 723 7.57 -23.58 18.36
C PRO A 723 8.95 -22.89 18.25
N TRP A 724 10.00 -23.60 17.86
CA TRP A 724 11.34 -23.02 17.59
C TRP A 724 11.35 -21.99 16.44
N LYS A 725 10.35 -22.03 15.55
CA LYS A 725 10.21 -21.13 14.40
C LYS A 725 9.32 -19.94 14.72
N TYR A 726 8.23 -20.18 15.43
CA TYR A 726 7.12 -19.23 15.58
C TYR A 726 6.93 -18.67 16.96
N THR A 727 7.46 -19.30 18.01
CA THR A 727 7.25 -18.86 19.40
C THR A 727 8.54 -18.51 20.11
N ASP A 728 9.67 -19.14 19.75
CA ASP A 728 10.95 -18.91 20.41
C ASP A 728 12.10 -18.70 19.42
N PHE A 729 12.42 -17.43 19.15
CA PHE A 729 13.48 -17.04 18.23
C PHE A 729 14.90 -17.28 18.77
N ARG A 730 15.06 -17.66 20.05
CA ARG A 730 16.38 -17.93 20.66
C ARG A 730 16.94 -19.29 20.24
N ALA A 731 16.08 -20.17 19.71
CA ALA A 731 16.43 -21.53 19.30
C ALA A 731 17.58 -21.57 18.28
N ILE A 732 17.48 -20.85 17.16
CA ILE A 732 18.49 -20.89 16.09
C ILE A 732 19.85 -20.33 16.57
N PRO A 733 19.93 -19.15 17.22
CA PRO A 733 21.18 -18.66 17.82
C PRO A 733 21.79 -19.61 18.83
N ALA A 734 20.97 -20.26 19.67
CA ALA A 734 21.45 -21.23 20.65
C ALA A 734 22.11 -22.45 19.97
N VAL A 735 21.54 -22.95 18.88
CA VAL A 735 22.15 -24.04 18.07
C VAL A 735 23.46 -23.57 17.43
N ALA A 736 23.45 -22.39 16.80
CA ALA A 736 24.63 -21.82 16.16
C ALA A 736 25.79 -21.65 17.15
N TRP A 737 25.49 -21.11 18.34
CA TRP A 737 26.46 -20.98 19.42
C TRP A 737 26.96 -22.34 19.91
N ALA A 738 26.06 -23.30 20.14
CA ALA A 738 26.45 -24.65 20.59
C ALA A 738 27.39 -25.33 19.59
N VAL A 739 27.13 -25.24 18.30
CA VAL A 739 28.01 -25.80 17.25
C VAL A 739 29.33 -25.05 17.16
N ARG A 740 29.32 -23.71 17.28
CA ARG A 740 30.53 -22.88 17.20
C ARG A 740 31.47 -23.10 18.39
N GLU A 741 30.94 -23.25 19.60
CA GLU A 741 31.73 -23.41 20.81
C GLU A 741 32.10 -24.86 21.14
N ALA A 742 31.34 -25.85 20.64
CA ALA A 742 31.68 -27.25 20.83
C ALA A 742 32.98 -27.62 20.10
N ASP A 743 33.84 -28.39 20.76
CA ASP A 743 35.00 -29.01 20.16
C ASP A 743 34.65 -30.34 19.46
N SER A 744 35.62 -30.92 18.74
CA SER A 744 35.42 -32.18 18.02
C SER A 744 35.08 -33.35 18.95
N GLN A 745 35.58 -33.35 20.19
CA GLN A 745 35.35 -34.43 21.16
C GLN A 745 33.92 -34.38 21.73
N LEU A 746 33.42 -33.18 22.04
CA LEU A 746 32.06 -32.94 22.52
C LEU A 746 31.04 -33.32 21.46
N ILE A 747 31.28 -32.90 20.20
CA ILE A 747 30.45 -33.29 19.06
C ILE A 747 30.48 -34.81 18.85
N ALA A 748 31.65 -35.44 18.90
CA ALA A 748 31.77 -36.90 18.74
C ALA A 748 30.99 -37.70 19.79
N THR A 749 30.82 -37.14 21.00
CA THR A 749 30.12 -37.81 22.10
C THR A 749 28.62 -37.52 22.11
N ASN A 750 28.21 -36.31 21.72
CA ASN A 750 26.83 -35.82 21.88
C ASN A 750 26.09 -35.58 20.55
N TRP A 751 26.63 -36.01 19.42
CA TRP A 751 26.02 -35.83 18.10
C TRP A 751 24.53 -36.21 18.00
N PRO A 752 23.98 -37.24 18.67
CA PRO A 752 22.56 -37.57 18.56
C PRO A 752 21.61 -36.44 18.96
N LEU A 753 22.10 -35.48 19.77
CA LEU A 753 21.33 -34.30 20.18
C LEU A 753 21.37 -33.17 19.13
N PHE A 754 22.39 -33.13 18.27
CA PHE A 754 22.55 -32.13 17.22
C PHE A 754 21.80 -32.50 15.93
N ILE A 755 21.87 -33.77 15.51
CA ILE A 755 21.35 -34.19 14.19
C ILE A 755 19.89 -33.82 13.96
N PRO A 756 18.94 -34.10 14.87
CA PRO A 756 17.53 -33.78 14.62
C PRO A 756 17.31 -32.29 14.39
N VAL A 757 17.99 -31.45 15.18
CA VAL A 757 17.86 -30.00 15.08
C VAL A 757 18.43 -29.48 13.76
N LEU A 758 19.62 -29.95 13.37
CA LEU A 758 20.26 -29.54 12.11
C LEU A 758 19.43 -29.94 10.89
N LEU A 759 18.91 -31.16 10.86
CA LEU A 759 18.06 -31.61 9.75
C LEU A 759 16.75 -30.83 9.68
N THR A 760 16.09 -30.58 10.83
CA THR A 760 14.87 -29.75 10.86
C THR A 760 15.11 -28.34 10.31
N LEU A 761 16.29 -27.74 10.57
CA LEU A 761 16.62 -26.42 10.03
C LEU A 761 16.89 -26.43 8.51
N VAL A 762 17.57 -27.47 8.01
CA VAL A 762 17.87 -27.63 6.58
C VAL A 762 16.61 -27.99 5.76
N ASP A 763 15.70 -28.77 6.35
CA ASP A 763 14.46 -29.19 5.72
C ASP A 763 13.37 -28.09 5.74
N ASP A 764 13.56 -26.97 6.45
CA ASP A 764 12.53 -25.94 6.56
C ASP A 764 12.24 -25.25 5.21
N SER A 765 10.98 -24.89 4.98
CA SER A 765 10.51 -24.25 3.75
C SER A 765 10.98 -22.81 3.57
N THR A 766 11.35 -22.11 4.66
CA THR A 766 11.71 -20.69 4.60
C THR A 766 13.18 -20.47 4.28
N THR A 767 13.45 -19.60 3.30
CA THR A 767 14.80 -19.32 2.79
C THR A 767 15.79 -18.85 3.87
N PRO A 768 15.46 -17.89 4.76
CA PRO A 768 16.41 -17.42 5.79
C PRO A 768 16.80 -18.51 6.80
N ILE A 769 15.84 -19.34 7.22
CA ILE A 769 16.08 -20.42 8.18
C ILE A 769 16.91 -21.53 7.54
N ARG A 770 16.53 -21.96 6.33
CA ARG A 770 17.26 -22.97 5.58
C ARG A 770 18.70 -22.55 5.33
N ARG A 771 18.92 -21.29 4.91
CA ARG A 771 20.27 -20.70 4.75
C ARG A 771 21.08 -20.81 6.04
N GLN A 772 20.51 -20.42 7.18
CA GLN A 772 21.20 -20.49 8.46
C GLN A 772 21.48 -21.94 8.87
N GLY A 773 20.53 -22.85 8.64
CA GLY A 773 20.70 -24.29 8.83
C GLY A 773 21.89 -24.85 8.04
N LEU A 774 22.05 -24.44 6.78
CA LEU A 774 23.18 -24.85 5.93
C LEU A 774 24.53 -24.34 6.44
N LEU A 775 24.58 -23.09 6.94
CA LEU A 775 25.80 -22.52 7.52
C LEU A 775 26.20 -23.25 8.81
N ILE A 776 25.24 -23.45 9.72
CA ILE A 776 25.47 -24.18 10.98
C ILE A 776 25.87 -25.64 10.67
N LEU A 777 25.23 -26.28 9.70
CA LEU A 777 25.58 -27.64 9.28
C LEU A 777 27.02 -27.70 8.74
N THR A 778 27.44 -26.71 7.95
CA THR A 778 28.82 -26.64 7.43
C THR A 778 29.84 -26.57 8.57
N ASP A 779 29.59 -25.71 9.56
CA ASP A 779 30.46 -25.56 10.74
C ASP A 779 30.47 -26.85 11.58
N PHE A 780 29.32 -27.48 11.76
CA PHE A 780 29.20 -28.78 12.44
C PHE A 780 30.02 -29.86 11.72
N LEU A 781 29.84 -29.99 10.40
CA LEU A 781 30.55 -30.98 9.59
C LEU A 781 32.06 -30.80 9.75
N SER A 782 32.58 -29.56 9.72
CA SER A 782 34.02 -29.29 9.85
C SER A 782 34.66 -29.91 11.10
N LYS A 783 33.89 -30.04 12.19
CA LYS A 783 34.32 -30.60 13.48
C LYS A 783 33.90 -32.06 13.68
N PHE A 784 32.97 -32.56 12.87
CA PHE A 784 32.39 -33.88 12.99
C PHE A 784 33.38 -34.99 12.57
N PRO A 785 33.55 -36.08 13.36
CA PRO A 785 34.52 -37.13 13.02
C PRO A 785 34.15 -37.92 11.76
N ASP A 786 35.10 -38.03 10.83
CA ASP A 786 34.88 -38.68 9.53
C ASP A 786 34.48 -40.16 9.69
N LYS A 787 35.14 -40.90 10.59
CA LYS A 787 34.83 -42.31 10.85
C LYS A 787 33.38 -42.51 11.32
N THR A 788 32.91 -41.66 12.24
CA THR A 788 31.54 -41.72 12.76
C THR A 788 30.52 -41.40 11.67
N LEU A 789 30.83 -40.46 10.78
CA LEU A 789 29.95 -40.06 9.67
C LEU A 789 29.66 -41.21 8.70
N HIS A 790 30.67 -42.05 8.46
CA HIS A 790 30.56 -43.23 7.60
C HIS A 790 29.89 -44.41 8.31
N ASP A 791 30.35 -44.74 9.52
CA ASP A 791 29.87 -45.92 10.26
C ASP A 791 28.37 -45.82 10.61
N THR A 792 27.84 -44.60 10.74
CA THR A 792 26.43 -44.33 11.07
C THR A 792 25.52 -44.15 9.84
N GLY A 793 26.08 -44.02 8.64
CA GLY A 793 25.34 -43.71 7.41
C GLY A 793 24.78 -42.28 7.34
N LEU A 794 25.21 -41.38 8.25
CA LEU A 794 24.78 -39.99 8.31
C LEU A 794 25.24 -39.18 7.11
N ALA A 795 26.33 -39.57 6.45
CA ALA A 795 26.79 -38.91 5.23
C ALA A 795 25.67 -38.80 4.19
N LYS A 796 24.95 -39.90 3.95
CA LYS A 796 23.86 -39.93 2.98
C LYS A 796 22.63 -39.14 3.44
N VAL A 797 22.36 -39.13 4.75
CA VAL A 797 21.25 -38.36 5.32
C VAL A 797 21.45 -36.87 5.10
N PHE A 798 22.65 -36.35 5.33
CA PHE A 798 22.96 -34.94 5.07
C PHE A 798 22.97 -34.62 3.58
N GLU A 799 23.47 -35.53 2.74
CA GLU A 799 23.39 -35.38 1.29
C GLU A 799 21.93 -35.25 0.84
N ASP A 800 21.07 -36.18 1.23
CA ASP A 800 19.66 -36.22 0.82
C ASP A 800 18.85 -35.02 1.34
N ALA A 801 19.23 -34.44 2.48
CA ALA A 801 18.62 -33.23 3.04
C ALA A 801 19.08 -31.94 2.33
N VAL A 802 20.39 -31.82 2.03
CA VAL A 802 20.95 -30.58 1.46
C VAL A 802 20.77 -30.52 -0.06
N PHE A 803 20.97 -31.64 -0.77
CA PHE A 803 21.01 -31.69 -2.23
C PHE A 803 19.76 -31.10 -2.92
N PRO A 804 18.51 -31.34 -2.45
CA PRO A 804 17.32 -30.73 -3.03
C PRO A 804 17.34 -29.20 -3.05
N THR A 805 18.12 -28.56 -2.16
CA THR A 805 18.25 -27.10 -2.12
C THR A 805 18.88 -26.53 -3.39
N LEU A 806 19.65 -27.34 -4.15
CA LEU A 806 20.23 -26.92 -5.43
C LEU A 806 19.17 -26.71 -6.53
N ALA A 807 17.96 -27.23 -6.34
CA ALA A 807 16.84 -27.08 -7.28
C ALA A 807 15.96 -25.83 -7.01
N PHE A 808 16.28 -25.03 -5.99
CA PHE A 808 15.55 -23.79 -5.66
C PHE A 808 15.94 -22.68 -6.64
N LEU A 809 15.36 -22.72 -7.84
CA LEU A 809 15.68 -21.87 -8.98
C LEU A 809 14.45 -21.02 -9.43
N PRO A 810 14.65 -19.96 -10.24
CA PRO A 810 13.64 -18.95 -10.63
C PRO A 810 12.29 -19.44 -11.17
N SER A 811 12.20 -20.68 -11.67
CA SER A 811 10.91 -21.28 -12.04
C SER A 811 9.95 -21.47 -10.86
N LEU A 812 10.48 -21.55 -9.63
CA LEU A 812 9.73 -21.79 -8.39
C LEU A 812 10.13 -20.86 -7.22
N THR A 813 11.35 -20.30 -7.24
CA THR A 813 11.92 -19.50 -6.14
C THR A 813 12.54 -18.23 -6.69
N PRO A 814 12.24 -17.02 -6.18
CA PRO A 814 12.81 -15.77 -6.69
C PRO A 814 14.34 -15.77 -6.77
N GLU A 815 14.92 -15.11 -7.78
CA GLU A 815 16.37 -15.08 -8.03
C GLU A 815 17.18 -14.64 -6.80
N ALA A 816 16.69 -13.64 -6.07
CA ALA A 816 17.34 -13.12 -4.86
C ALA A 816 17.38 -14.15 -3.71
N GLU A 817 16.41 -15.04 -3.63
CA GLU A 817 16.35 -16.13 -2.65
C GLU A 817 17.24 -17.31 -3.09
N SER A 818 17.18 -17.70 -4.37
CA SER A 818 18.04 -18.73 -4.95
C SER A 818 19.53 -18.44 -4.70
N VAL A 819 19.97 -17.22 -4.98
CA VAL A 819 21.37 -16.80 -4.77
C VAL A 819 21.81 -16.93 -3.30
N GLN A 820 20.89 -16.70 -2.35
CA GLN A 820 21.18 -16.81 -0.91
C GLN A 820 21.33 -18.26 -0.44
N LEU A 821 20.68 -19.22 -1.11
CA LEU A 821 20.69 -20.64 -0.76
C LEU A 821 21.80 -21.43 -1.43
N LEU A 822 22.05 -21.18 -2.72
CA LEU A 822 22.97 -22.00 -3.53
C LEU A 822 24.39 -22.02 -2.93
N GLY A 823 24.97 -20.85 -2.62
CA GLY A 823 26.34 -20.78 -2.09
C GLY A 823 26.53 -21.61 -0.80
N PRO A 824 25.73 -21.41 0.25
CA PRO A 824 25.75 -22.24 1.46
C PRO A 824 25.50 -23.72 1.22
N ALA A 825 24.57 -24.08 0.31
CA ALA A 825 24.27 -25.48 0.00
C ALA A 825 25.46 -26.20 -0.66
N TYR A 826 26.08 -25.57 -1.66
CA TYR A 826 27.31 -26.12 -2.29
C TYR A 826 28.45 -26.24 -1.28
N ARG A 827 28.63 -25.25 -0.39
CA ARG A 827 29.67 -25.31 0.65
C ARG A 827 29.45 -26.49 1.62
N ALA A 828 28.22 -26.73 2.05
CA ALA A 828 27.88 -27.87 2.90
C ALA A 828 28.15 -29.22 2.21
N LEU A 829 27.75 -29.34 0.93
CA LEU A 829 27.98 -30.56 0.13
C LEU A 829 29.46 -30.79 -0.20
N LEU A 830 30.24 -29.74 -0.44
CA LEU A 830 31.70 -29.84 -0.62
C LEU A 830 32.40 -30.26 0.67
N SER A 831 32.00 -29.69 1.82
CA SER A 831 32.50 -30.11 3.15
C SER A 831 32.20 -31.59 3.40
N LEU A 832 31.01 -32.05 3.01
CA LEU A 832 30.61 -33.45 3.07
C LEU A 832 31.44 -34.35 2.14
N ALA A 833 31.65 -33.94 0.88
CA ALA A 833 32.45 -34.67 -0.10
C ALA A 833 33.90 -34.83 0.37
N ASN A 834 34.48 -33.78 0.95
CA ASN A 834 35.86 -33.81 1.47
C ASN A 834 36.07 -34.75 2.65
N LYS A 835 34.99 -35.16 3.32
CA LYS A 835 35.01 -36.16 4.39
C LYS A 835 34.79 -37.58 3.90
N GLN A 836 34.40 -37.78 2.63
CA GLN A 836 34.24 -39.09 2.03
C GLN A 836 35.59 -39.71 1.65
N PRO A 837 35.73 -41.05 1.75
CA PRO A 837 36.96 -41.71 1.36
C PRO A 837 37.25 -41.47 -0.13
N PRO A 838 38.54 -41.31 -0.52
CA PRO A 838 38.92 -41.29 -1.92
C PRO A 838 38.61 -42.63 -2.59
N VAL A 839 38.42 -42.61 -3.90
CA VAL A 839 38.14 -43.81 -4.70
C VAL A 839 39.27 -44.83 -4.50
N GLY A 840 38.94 -45.98 -3.89
CA GLY A 840 39.79 -47.17 -3.94
C GLY A 840 40.67 -47.49 -2.72
N LYS A 841 40.09 -47.62 -1.52
CA LYS A 841 40.69 -48.49 -0.47
C LYS A 841 39.65 -49.44 0.13
N ASP A 842 39.86 -50.72 -0.14
CA ASP A 842 39.31 -51.94 0.47
C ASP A 842 38.10 -51.78 1.43
N GLY A 843 36.91 -52.13 0.93
CA GLY A 843 35.81 -52.62 1.76
C GLY A 843 35.04 -51.61 2.62
N VAL A 844 35.22 -50.30 2.47
CA VAL A 844 34.50 -49.29 3.26
C VAL A 844 33.05 -49.10 2.73
N ARG A 845 32.06 -49.14 3.64
CA ARG A 845 30.60 -49.04 3.35
C ARG A 845 30.11 -47.62 2.96
N GLY A 846 30.91 -46.80 2.29
CA GLY A 846 30.59 -45.39 1.97
C GLY A 846 30.70 -45.04 0.47
N GLU A 847 29.91 -44.05 0.01
CA GLU A 847 30.06 -43.49 -1.34
C GLU A 847 31.41 -42.74 -1.49
N PRO A 848 32.14 -42.89 -2.60
CA PRO A 848 33.43 -42.23 -2.79
C PRO A 848 33.28 -40.72 -3.01
N LYS A 849 34.26 -39.92 -2.54
CA LYS A 849 34.33 -38.44 -2.74
C LYS A 849 33.96 -38.00 -4.15
N ASN A 850 34.54 -38.65 -5.16
CA ASN A 850 34.32 -38.28 -6.57
C ASN A 850 32.91 -38.60 -7.10
N SER A 851 32.13 -39.44 -6.41
CA SER A 851 30.72 -39.72 -6.74
C SER A 851 29.85 -38.50 -6.45
N LEU A 852 30.00 -37.91 -5.25
CA LEU A 852 29.25 -36.72 -4.87
C LEU A 852 29.68 -35.51 -5.70
N LEU A 853 30.98 -35.32 -5.97
CA LEU A 853 31.46 -34.22 -6.83
C LEU A 853 30.96 -34.34 -8.28
N ASP A 854 30.92 -35.55 -8.84
CA ASP A 854 30.33 -35.84 -10.15
C ASP A 854 28.83 -35.51 -10.21
N ARG A 855 28.10 -35.85 -9.14
CA ARG A 855 26.68 -35.51 -8.99
C ARG A 855 26.48 -33.99 -8.86
N LEU A 856 27.32 -33.30 -8.10
CA LEU A 856 27.28 -31.84 -7.94
C LEU A 856 27.46 -31.10 -9.28
N LEU A 857 28.39 -31.55 -10.13
CA LEU A 857 28.53 -30.95 -11.47
C LEU A 857 27.31 -31.25 -12.34
N ARG A 858 26.88 -32.51 -12.44
CA ARG A 858 25.80 -32.88 -13.38
C ARG A 858 24.44 -32.36 -12.95
N GLU A 859 24.01 -32.72 -11.75
CA GLU A 859 22.65 -32.44 -11.25
C GLU A 859 22.55 -31.08 -10.55
N GLY A 860 23.67 -30.52 -10.08
CA GLY A 860 23.72 -29.18 -9.48
C GLY A 860 24.05 -28.10 -10.51
N VAL A 861 25.29 -28.11 -11.00
CA VAL A 861 25.83 -27.00 -11.83
C VAL A 861 25.21 -26.99 -13.22
N PHE A 862 25.28 -28.09 -13.97
CA PHE A 862 24.81 -28.11 -15.36
C PHE A 862 23.29 -27.97 -15.43
N THR A 863 22.56 -28.79 -14.70
CA THR A 863 21.09 -28.67 -14.59
C THR A 863 20.69 -27.27 -14.13
N GLY A 864 21.35 -26.72 -13.10
CA GLY A 864 21.09 -25.36 -12.62
C GLY A 864 21.32 -24.29 -13.68
N TYR A 865 22.41 -24.41 -14.45
CA TYR A 865 22.71 -23.50 -15.56
C TYR A 865 21.64 -23.59 -16.65
N PHE A 866 21.25 -24.80 -17.08
CA PHE A 866 20.22 -24.96 -18.11
C PHE A 866 18.87 -24.35 -17.72
N HIS A 867 18.49 -24.43 -16.44
CA HIS A 867 17.24 -23.86 -15.94
C HIS A 867 17.30 -22.35 -15.65
N ALA A 868 18.47 -21.79 -15.37
CA ALA A 868 18.64 -20.41 -14.93
C ALA A 868 19.66 -19.61 -15.75
N LYS A 869 19.92 -20.00 -17.00
CA LYS A 869 20.89 -19.35 -17.89
C LYS A 869 20.63 -17.85 -18.10
N ASP A 870 19.37 -17.43 -18.06
CA ASP A 870 18.95 -16.04 -18.24
C ASP A 870 19.12 -15.21 -16.95
N HIS A 871 19.46 -15.84 -15.82
CA HIS A 871 19.62 -15.20 -14.51
C HIS A 871 21.09 -15.03 -14.14
N VAL A 872 21.62 -13.85 -14.46
CA VAL A 872 23.05 -13.56 -14.45
C VAL A 872 23.70 -13.71 -13.07
N HIS A 873 22.98 -13.46 -11.97
CA HIS A 873 23.50 -13.65 -10.61
C HIS A 873 23.60 -15.12 -10.21
N ILE A 874 22.70 -15.97 -10.71
CA ILE A 874 22.75 -17.42 -10.48
C ILE A 874 23.89 -18.02 -11.27
N VAL A 875 24.02 -17.67 -12.55
CA VAL A 875 25.14 -18.09 -13.41
C VAL A 875 26.49 -17.75 -12.77
N LYS A 876 26.61 -16.57 -12.17
CA LYS A 876 27.81 -16.20 -11.38
C LYS A 876 28.10 -17.19 -10.26
N VAL A 877 27.10 -17.50 -9.43
CA VAL A 877 27.26 -18.45 -8.31
C VAL A 877 27.67 -19.82 -8.85
N LEU A 878 27.00 -20.33 -9.88
CA LEU A 878 27.31 -21.62 -10.49
C LEU A 878 28.75 -21.67 -11.04
N CYS A 879 29.23 -20.61 -11.68
CA CYS A 879 30.64 -20.53 -12.12
C CYS A 879 31.62 -20.55 -10.93
N GLN A 880 31.32 -19.81 -9.86
CA GLN A 880 32.13 -19.83 -8.64
C GLN A 880 32.17 -21.22 -7.99
N GLN A 881 31.04 -21.93 -7.98
CA GLN A 881 30.98 -23.30 -7.45
C GLN A 881 31.66 -24.31 -8.38
N THR A 882 31.62 -24.09 -9.70
CA THR A 882 32.37 -24.90 -10.67
C THR A 882 33.86 -24.89 -10.34
N VAL A 883 34.45 -23.71 -10.07
CA VAL A 883 35.86 -23.61 -9.63
C VAL A 883 36.11 -24.45 -8.39
N ALA A 884 35.27 -24.30 -7.36
CA ALA A 884 35.43 -25.01 -6.09
C ALA A 884 35.34 -26.54 -6.27
N ILE A 885 34.43 -27.03 -7.12
CA ILE A 885 34.26 -28.45 -7.39
C ILE A 885 35.45 -28.99 -8.21
N LEU A 886 35.90 -28.27 -9.24
CA LEU A 886 37.03 -28.70 -10.09
C LEU A 886 38.31 -28.86 -9.27
N ASN A 887 38.65 -27.88 -8.44
CA ASN A 887 39.83 -27.94 -7.57
C ASN A 887 39.83 -29.17 -6.63
N GLU A 888 38.65 -29.65 -6.22
CA GLU A 888 38.51 -30.84 -5.37
C GLU A 888 38.48 -32.16 -6.16
N MET A 889 38.04 -32.13 -7.42
CA MET A 889 38.01 -33.27 -8.34
C MET A 889 39.36 -33.55 -9.02
N GLY A 890 40.13 -32.50 -9.32
CA GLY A 890 41.36 -32.57 -10.11
C GLY A 890 41.12 -33.25 -11.47
N ILE A 891 42.05 -34.13 -11.88
CA ILE A 891 42.03 -34.81 -13.18
C ILE A 891 40.75 -35.62 -13.48
N HIS A 892 39.97 -35.98 -12.45
CA HIS A 892 38.70 -36.67 -12.63
C HIS A 892 37.61 -35.79 -13.28
N ALA A 893 37.80 -34.46 -13.32
CA ALA A 893 36.91 -33.54 -14.01
C ALA A 893 36.94 -33.69 -15.54
N VAL A 894 37.96 -34.33 -16.10
CA VAL A 894 38.16 -34.51 -17.55
C VAL A 894 36.92 -35.11 -18.26
N LYS A 895 36.19 -36.02 -17.61
CA LYS A 895 34.97 -36.63 -18.19
C LYS A 895 33.82 -35.65 -18.40
N HIS A 896 33.87 -34.48 -17.78
CA HIS A 896 32.87 -33.42 -17.87
C HIS A 896 33.24 -32.30 -18.85
N LEU A 897 34.39 -32.38 -19.54
CA LEU A 897 34.80 -31.37 -20.53
C LEU A 897 33.72 -31.09 -21.58
N LYS A 898 32.99 -32.14 -21.98
CA LYS A 898 31.88 -32.05 -22.95
C LYS A 898 30.72 -31.15 -22.53
N ASP A 899 30.56 -30.89 -21.24
CA ASP A 899 29.50 -30.05 -20.70
C ASP A 899 30.09 -28.72 -20.17
N LEU A 900 31.30 -28.77 -19.57
CA LEU A 900 32.02 -27.61 -19.04
C LEU A 900 32.40 -26.59 -20.11
N ILE A 901 33.02 -27.04 -21.20
CA ILE A 901 33.54 -26.13 -22.23
C ILE A 901 32.38 -25.42 -22.96
N PRO A 902 31.33 -26.12 -23.43
CA PRO A 902 30.19 -25.44 -24.07
C PRO A 902 29.45 -24.49 -23.13
N MET A 903 29.31 -24.84 -21.84
CA MET A 903 28.70 -23.94 -20.84
C MET A 903 29.51 -22.65 -20.69
N LEU A 904 30.83 -22.76 -20.45
CA LEU A 904 31.70 -21.58 -20.25
C LEU A 904 31.84 -20.76 -21.54
N SER A 905 31.95 -21.43 -22.69
CA SER A 905 31.98 -20.81 -24.00
C SER A 905 30.70 -20.01 -24.26
N SER A 906 29.53 -20.58 -23.98
CA SER A 906 28.24 -19.88 -24.12
C SER A 906 28.15 -18.61 -23.26
N ILE A 907 28.72 -18.62 -22.05
CA ILE A 907 28.71 -17.45 -21.16
C ILE A 907 29.69 -16.38 -21.65
N MET A 908 30.89 -16.79 -22.05
CA MET A 908 31.96 -15.87 -22.45
C MET A 908 31.75 -15.25 -23.84
N THR A 909 31.03 -15.95 -24.72
CA THR A 909 30.74 -15.49 -26.09
C THR A 909 29.45 -14.68 -26.21
N ASP A 910 28.71 -14.45 -25.11
CA ASP A 910 27.50 -13.63 -25.13
C ASP A 910 27.84 -12.15 -25.41
N PRO A 911 27.20 -11.49 -26.41
CA PRO A 911 27.36 -10.06 -26.68
C PRO A 911 27.09 -9.13 -25.49
N PHE A 912 26.21 -9.55 -24.57
CA PHE A 912 25.83 -8.78 -23.39
C PHE A 912 26.64 -9.14 -22.13
N ALA A 913 27.57 -10.10 -22.20
CA ALA A 913 28.41 -10.48 -21.06
C ALA A 913 29.13 -9.30 -20.38
N PRO A 914 29.63 -8.25 -21.09
CA PRO A 914 30.27 -7.10 -20.46
C PRO A 914 29.34 -6.26 -19.56
N VAL A 915 28.01 -6.36 -19.72
CA VAL A 915 27.04 -5.68 -18.84
C VAL A 915 27.07 -6.27 -17.42
N ALA A 916 27.53 -7.51 -17.27
CA ALA A 916 27.63 -8.20 -15.99
C ALA A 916 29.06 -8.68 -15.69
N PRO A 917 29.98 -7.74 -15.36
CA PRO A 917 31.41 -8.04 -15.24
C PRO A 917 31.71 -9.09 -14.16
N ALA A 918 30.94 -9.13 -13.07
CA ALA A 918 31.16 -10.11 -12.00
C ALA A 918 30.87 -11.57 -12.42
N THR A 919 29.92 -11.77 -13.32
CA THR A 919 29.58 -13.10 -13.86
C THR A 919 30.63 -13.54 -14.87
N LEU A 920 31.03 -12.62 -15.76
CA LEU A 920 32.09 -12.86 -16.73
C LEU A 920 33.41 -13.22 -16.05
N PHE A 921 33.79 -12.48 -15.00
CA PHE A 921 34.97 -12.79 -14.19
C PHE A 921 34.91 -14.20 -13.59
N ALA A 922 33.76 -14.62 -13.05
CA ALA A 922 33.58 -15.95 -12.50
C ALA A 922 33.70 -17.06 -13.56
N ALA A 923 33.17 -16.83 -14.77
CA ALA A 923 33.29 -17.77 -15.88
C ALA A 923 34.76 -17.92 -16.34
N ILE A 924 35.52 -16.83 -16.42
CA ILE A 924 36.95 -16.86 -16.76
C ILE A 924 37.74 -17.65 -15.69
N LYS A 925 37.44 -17.45 -14.40
CA LYS A 925 38.05 -18.25 -13.33
C LYS A 925 37.70 -19.73 -13.43
N ALA A 926 36.47 -20.07 -13.80
CA ALA A 926 36.08 -21.46 -14.06
C ALA A 926 36.85 -22.06 -15.25
N LEU A 927 37.05 -21.29 -16.33
CA LEU A 927 37.87 -21.72 -17.46
C LEU A 927 39.33 -21.96 -17.04
N GLN A 928 39.91 -21.08 -16.21
CA GLN A 928 41.26 -21.28 -15.68
C GLN A 928 41.39 -22.56 -14.84
N ALA A 929 40.37 -22.89 -14.02
CA ALA A 929 40.34 -24.15 -13.29
C ALA A 929 40.26 -25.36 -14.24
N VAL A 930 39.45 -25.27 -15.31
CA VAL A 930 39.43 -26.30 -16.37
C VAL A 930 40.82 -26.46 -17.00
N LEU A 931 41.49 -25.37 -17.36
CA LEU A 931 42.84 -25.40 -17.91
C LEU A 931 43.85 -26.04 -16.94
N ALA A 932 43.72 -25.78 -15.63
CA ALA A 932 44.62 -26.32 -14.62
C ALA A 932 44.39 -27.80 -14.32
N ASP A 933 43.13 -28.25 -14.20
CA ASP A 933 42.80 -29.60 -13.74
C ASP A 933 42.61 -30.60 -14.89
N CYS A 934 42.21 -30.12 -16.07
CA CYS A 934 41.90 -30.96 -17.23
C CYS A 934 42.94 -30.86 -18.37
N TRP A 935 44.08 -30.22 -18.13
CA TRP A 935 45.14 -30.00 -19.12
C TRP A 935 45.50 -31.22 -20.00
N PRO A 936 45.51 -32.49 -19.54
CA PRO A 936 45.94 -33.61 -20.38
C PRO A 936 45.01 -33.91 -21.57
N ARG A 937 43.76 -33.43 -21.54
CA ARG A 937 42.78 -33.66 -22.61
C ARG A 937 42.40 -32.41 -23.40
N ILE A 938 42.87 -31.23 -23.00
CA ILE A 938 42.59 -29.96 -23.67
C ILE A 938 43.24 -29.86 -25.05
N PRO A 939 44.47 -30.35 -25.29
CA PRO A 939 45.08 -30.37 -26.62
C PRO A 939 44.31 -31.20 -27.66
N ALA A 940 43.36 -32.04 -27.24
CA ALA A 940 42.50 -32.76 -28.17
C ALA A 940 41.44 -31.84 -28.78
N SER A 941 41.32 -31.81 -30.10
CA SER A 941 40.17 -31.20 -30.79
C SER A 941 38.89 -31.96 -30.39
N PRO A 942 37.79 -31.27 -30.05
CA PRO A 942 37.45 -29.87 -30.36
C PRO A 942 37.78 -28.83 -29.26
N TRP A 943 38.34 -29.23 -28.11
CA TRP A 943 38.39 -28.38 -26.92
C TRP A 943 39.28 -27.15 -27.07
N GLN A 944 40.43 -27.28 -27.71
CA GLN A 944 41.32 -26.13 -27.92
C GLN A 944 40.62 -25.03 -28.73
N ASP A 945 39.93 -25.41 -29.80
CA ASP A 945 39.40 -24.46 -30.79
C ASP A 945 38.23 -23.69 -30.18
N GLU A 946 37.42 -24.38 -29.38
CA GLU A 946 36.30 -23.79 -28.64
C GLU A 946 36.78 -22.82 -27.54
N ILE A 947 37.85 -23.16 -26.82
CA ILE A 947 38.45 -22.25 -25.82
C ILE A 947 39.05 -21.01 -26.49
N ILE A 948 39.76 -21.17 -27.62
CA ILE A 948 40.30 -20.04 -28.39
C ILE A 948 39.16 -19.12 -28.85
N ASN A 949 38.08 -19.69 -29.40
CA ASN A 949 36.91 -18.94 -29.82
C ASN A 949 36.27 -18.16 -28.66
N ALA A 950 36.12 -18.80 -27.49
CA ALA A 950 35.58 -18.16 -26.30
C ALA A 950 36.43 -16.97 -25.83
N LEU A 951 37.76 -17.12 -25.80
CA LEU A 951 38.69 -16.04 -25.41
C LEU A 951 38.65 -14.87 -26.40
N VAL A 952 38.65 -15.17 -27.71
CA VAL A 952 38.62 -14.18 -28.80
C VAL A 952 37.35 -13.34 -28.76
N LEU A 953 36.18 -13.98 -28.77
CA LEU A 953 34.90 -13.27 -28.80
C LEU A 953 34.67 -12.48 -27.51
N CYS A 954 35.00 -13.05 -26.35
CA CYS A 954 34.92 -12.36 -25.07
C CYS A 954 35.77 -11.09 -25.05
N TRP A 955 36.99 -11.14 -25.59
CA TRP A 955 37.88 -9.97 -25.67
C TRP A 955 37.31 -8.89 -26.59
N LEU A 956 36.77 -9.27 -27.75
CA LEU A 956 36.19 -8.32 -28.69
C LEU A 956 34.98 -7.59 -28.08
N HIS A 957 34.05 -8.33 -27.46
CA HIS A 957 32.89 -7.72 -26.79
C HIS A 957 33.32 -6.77 -25.66
N LEU A 958 34.36 -7.12 -24.92
CA LEU A 958 34.89 -6.30 -23.82
C LEU A 958 35.54 -5.00 -24.31
N VAL A 959 36.22 -5.03 -25.46
CA VAL A 959 36.85 -3.85 -26.09
C VAL A 959 35.80 -2.94 -26.76
N GLU A 960 34.71 -3.52 -27.28
CA GLU A 960 33.62 -2.78 -27.94
C GLU A 960 32.63 -2.12 -26.95
N HIS A 961 32.56 -2.59 -25.71
CA HIS A 961 31.64 -2.09 -24.71
C HIS A 961 31.97 -0.65 -24.26
N ASP A 962 30.98 0.26 -24.32
CA ASP A 962 31.14 1.65 -23.84
C ASP A 962 31.26 1.71 -22.31
N ARG A 963 32.39 2.24 -21.82
CA ARG A 963 32.72 2.37 -20.39
C ARG A 963 32.53 3.78 -19.84
N SER A 964 31.99 4.70 -20.65
CA SER A 964 31.86 6.13 -20.31
C SER A 964 30.96 6.38 -19.09
N SER A 965 29.91 5.57 -18.93
CA SER A 965 28.89 5.69 -17.87
C SER A 965 29.14 4.79 -16.64
N ALA A 966 30.19 3.95 -16.64
CA ALA A 966 30.47 2.98 -15.58
C ALA A 966 31.03 3.63 -14.29
N LYS A 967 30.66 3.08 -13.13
CA LYS A 967 31.20 3.52 -11.83
C LYS A 967 32.70 3.19 -11.72
N GLU A 968 33.42 3.91 -10.85
CA GLU A 968 34.86 3.71 -10.66
C GLU A 968 35.21 2.29 -10.18
N SER A 969 34.36 1.67 -9.35
CA SER A 969 34.48 0.26 -8.94
C SER A 969 34.29 -0.74 -10.10
N GLU A 970 33.46 -0.40 -11.09
CA GLU A 970 33.21 -1.24 -12.27
C GLU A 970 34.39 -1.13 -13.24
N LYS A 971 34.96 0.07 -13.42
CA LYS A 971 36.17 0.29 -14.23
C LYS A 971 37.37 -0.54 -13.74
N ALA A 972 37.56 -0.64 -12.43
CA ALA A 972 38.59 -1.51 -11.84
C ALA A 972 38.33 -3.00 -12.14
N THR A 973 37.06 -3.42 -12.13
CA THR A 973 36.68 -4.81 -12.44
C THR A 973 36.93 -5.15 -13.91
N TYR A 974 36.66 -4.25 -14.85
CA TYR A 974 36.95 -4.46 -16.28
C TYR A 974 38.45 -4.62 -16.56
N SER A 975 39.30 -3.81 -15.92
CA SER A 975 40.76 -3.95 -16.05
C SER A 975 41.24 -5.30 -15.49
N LEU A 976 40.65 -5.77 -14.39
CA LEU A 976 40.95 -7.09 -13.85
C LEU A 976 40.53 -8.21 -14.82
N ILE A 977 39.35 -8.10 -15.45
CA ILE A 977 38.88 -9.07 -16.45
C ILE A 977 39.85 -9.16 -17.64
N GLU A 978 40.36 -8.03 -18.15
CA GLU A 978 41.36 -8.02 -19.22
C GLU A 978 42.63 -8.78 -18.82
N GLN A 979 43.14 -8.56 -17.60
CA GLN A 979 44.30 -9.27 -17.07
C GLN A 979 44.04 -10.78 -16.93
N GLU A 980 42.84 -11.18 -16.50
CA GLU A 980 42.48 -12.60 -16.37
C GLU A 980 42.29 -13.29 -17.72
N LEU A 981 41.83 -12.60 -18.75
CA LEU A 981 41.76 -13.13 -20.12
C LEU A 981 43.17 -13.37 -20.69
N ILE A 982 44.09 -12.42 -20.49
CA ILE A 982 45.50 -12.59 -20.86
C ILE A 982 46.12 -13.77 -20.11
N THR A 983 45.83 -13.88 -18.80
CA THR A 983 46.31 -15.01 -17.97
C THR A 983 45.76 -16.35 -18.48
N SER A 984 44.49 -16.40 -18.89
CA SER A 984 43.86 -17.59 -19.46
C SER A 984 44.49 -17.97 -20.81
N ALA A 985 44.78 -17.01 -21.68
CA ALA A 985 45.46 -17.24 -22.96
C ALA A 985 46.89 -17.77 -22.75
N LYS A 986 47.62 -17.22 -21.76
CA LYS A 986 48.95 -17.73 -21.37
C LYS A 986 48.88 -19.15 -20.82
N ALA A 987 47.91 -19.44 -19.95
CA ALA A 987 47.69 -20.78 -19.41
C ALA A 987 47.39 -21.79 -20.54
N LEU A 988 46.54 -21.44 -21.50
CA LEU A 988 46.28 -22.26 -22.68
C LEU A 988 47.55 -22.50 -23.51
N SER A 989 48.39 -21.47 -23.72
CA SER A 989 49.66 -21.65 -24.43
C SER A 989 50.59 -22.63 -23.74
N ILE A 990 50.63 -22.64 -22.40
CA ILE A 990 51.43 -23.59 -21.62
C ILE A 990 50.88 -25.01 -21.81
N VAL A 991 49.57 -25.19 -21.65
CA VAL A 991 48.89 -26.49 -21.80
C VAL A 991 49.14 -27.11 -23.17
N LEU A 992 49.07 -26.32 -24.25
CA LEU A 992 49.30 -26.79 -25.62
C LEU A 992 50.77 -27.14 -25.92
N LYS A 993 51.72 -26.49 -25.24
CA LYS A 993 53.16 -26.80 -25.35
C LYS A 993 53.54 -28.08 -24.60
N THR A 994 52.80 -28.43 -23.55
CA THR A 994 53.08 -29.61 -22.69
C THR A 994 52.50 -30.93 -23.21
N ALA A 995 51.78 -30.93 -24.34
CA ALA A 995 51.22 -32.15 -24.92
C ALA A 995 52.32 -33.05 -25.52
N GLU A 996 52.42 -34.31 -25.08
CA GLU A 996 53.49 -35.26 -25.50
C GLU A 996 53.46 -35.62 -27.00
N GLU A 997 52.33 -35.46 -27.68
CA GLU A 997 52.17 -35.69 -29.13
C GLU A 997 51.84 -34.37 -29.86
N GLY A 998 52.87 -33.73 -30.44
CA GLY A 998 52.71 -32.58 -31.33
C GLY A 998 52.45 -31.25 -30.64
N ALA A 999 53.47 -30.68 -29.99
CA ALA A 999 53.40 -29.36 -29.36
C ALA A 999 52.85 -28.30 -30.33
N ILE A 1000 51.69 -27.74 -29.98
CA ILE A 1000 51.02 -26.71 -30.78
C ILE A 1000 51.48 -25.35 -30.26
N ASP A 1001 52.14 -24.58 -31.11
CA ASP A 1001 52.45 -23.18 -30.81
C ASP A 1001 51.18 -22.33 -31.01
N LEU A 1002 50.54 -21.96 -29.90
CA LEU A 1002 49.35 -21.12 -29.90
C LEU A 1002 49.58 -19.82 -30.69
N SER A 1003 50.77 -19.23 -30.61
CA SER A 1003 51.08 -17.97 -31.29
C SER A 1003 51.06 -18.10 -32.82
N ALA A 1004 51.57 -19.22 -33.35
CA ALA A 1004 51.49 -19.54 -34.77
C ALA A 1004 50.05 -19.90 -35.19
N HIS A 1005 49.29 -20.56 -34.31
CA HIS A 1005 47.92 -20.97 -34.58
C HIS A 1005 46.94 -19.78 -34.67
N VAL A 1006 47.11 -18.75 -33.83
CA VAL A 1006 46.25 -17.54 -33.85
C VAL A 1006 46.77 -16.40 -34.74
N ALA A 1007 47.98 -16.49 -35.29
CA ALA A 1007 48.57 -15.43 -36.13
C ALA A 1007 47.65 -14.98 -37.30
N PRO A 1008 46.98 -15.88 -38.06
CA PRO A 1008 46.05 -15.48 -39.11
C PRO A 1008 44.78 -14.75 -38.59
N LEU A 1009 44.40 -14.98 -37.32
CA LEU A 1009 43.28 -14.29 -36.68
C LEU A 1009 43.68 -12.88 -36.25
N VAL A 1010 44.87 -12.72 -35.66
CA VAL A 1010 45.41 -11.42 -35.25
C VAL A 1010 45.69 -10.51 -36.45
N GLU A 1011 46.12 -11.08 -37.59
CA GLU A 1011 46.30 -10.33 -38.85
C GLU A 1011 44.97 -9.75 -39.37
N LYS A 1012 43.86 -10.50 -39.21
CA LYS A 1012 42.53 -10.05 -39.63
C LYS A 1012 41.87 -9.07 -38.66
N GLU A 1013 42.14 -9.20 -37.36
CA GLU A 1013 41.56 -8.35 -36.31
C GLU A 1013 42.66 -7.86 -35.34
N PRO A 1014 43.26 -6.68 -35.61
CA PRO A 1014 44.39 -6.15 -34.84
C PRO A 1014 44.09 -5.92 -33.36
N ARG A 1015 42.81 -5.76 -32.97
CA ARG A 1015 42.41 -5.59 -31.56
C ARG A 1015 42.73 -6.82 -30.70
N LEU A 1016 42.87 -8.00 -31.30
CA LEU A 1016 43.29 -9.23 -30.62
C LEU A 1016 44.77 -9.24 -30.21
N GLY A 1017 45.56 -8.28 -30.72
CA GLY A 1017 46.96 -8.12 -30.34
C GLY A 1017 47.13 -8.01 -28.82
N GLY A 1018 46.24 -7.32 -28.11
CA GLY A 1018 46.31 -7.19 -26.65
C GLY A 1018 46.08 -8.50 -25.87
N LEU A 1019 45.32 -9.45 -26.43
CA LEU A 1019 45.02 -10.75 -25.81
C LEU A 1019 46.17 -11.75 -25.95
N PHE A 1020 46.78 -11.80 -27.14
CA PHE A 1020 47.82 -12.77 -27.50
C PHE A 1020 49.24 -12.16 -27.57
N SER A 1021 49.44 -10.93 -27.09
CA SER A 1021 50.74 -10.24 -27.15
C SER A 1021 51.85 -11.06 -26.50
N PRO A 1022 53.00 -11.24 -27.18
CA PRO A 1022 54.21 -11.71 -26.52
C PRO A 1022 54.71 -10.56 -25.62
N SER A 1023 54.62 -10.77 -24.30
CA SER A 1023 55.29 -9.92 -23.32
C SER A 1023 56.21 -10.82 -22.51
N ASP A 1024 57.46 -10.38 -22.38
CA ASP A 1024 58.67 -11.06 -21.87
C ASP A 1024 58.46 -12.08 -20.74
#